data_AF-A0AA48GNW2-F1
#
_entry.id   AF-A0AA48GNW2-F1
#
_cell.length_a   1.000
_cell.length_b   1.000
_cell.length_c   1.000
_cell.angle_alpha   90.00
_cell.angle_beta   90.00
_cell.angle_gamma   90.00
#
_symmetry.space_group_name_H-M   'P 1'
#
loop_
_entity.id
_entity.type
_entity.pdbx_description
1 polymer ?
#
loop_
_entity_poly.entity_id
_entity_poly.type
_entity_poly.pdbx_seq_one_letter_code
_entity_poly.pdbx_strand_id
1 'polypeptide(L)'
;MGRSSRLAVMFKSFRRGLSLGLLLPAALLVGCGGGSRASKGNHHPKGWLDVHPGQALAGLDQCRTCHEMTVLKVGSGIPNCMTAACHHGTVPGFSLAASHGLRAKSAQDASGGGLASCATCHGADFAGGGSAVSCASCHGVPAPHPARPWNDPAGLTHSTTDPSNAALCARCHLAGSASNPPGHPAQSAAAGAVPSCFNNTMCHGPAAAPHPLGAAWREATSSAFHGFQAKQNLLYCQSCHGTPGTTSFGGGSVSTACDSCHTAAGAHSTVWSAAPVDTFPGYTPSHRNAQNRDLACPVCHDYTKGRTAPLPAAPSCFAGSSNAVACHANGPGQPDHPVPFQGSLHTAATQATFNAGCATCHAVTGTSPLAGAPTCATCHQAGSPLVLTSCASCHGKPPAGTAFPDIAGSHAAHETLAGVTGLCSTCHNTFDSGSLEHYNRANARPGMGTATRPAPVALLGNFNAKAGTAALDPTVLTCSSVSCHGGIPTPAWGQGTIAVNTDAGCRQCHQVGTAQATPENNAAWSGLHGFHLAAGVGALCTDCHSMTNGTPGAANHFAHLDTPQMEGPAGDTILLLGSTANVYDKANQNCTVTCHGHAHTASSWKGGPSHPVPYLGTGHTGAGTATAFNATCSSCHAVTGSSPVATAPLCTVCHTAGSPLTVANCASCHGNPPAGSAFPDVAGAHARHNALAGVAAQCGVCHTNSDAGTQSHYAHANARPGADALRVPPAPTGFSGTYNAKAGAAAFAPATLTCSNVSCHGALPSPNWRTGTLDSAGTSGDAGCRACHSRGTALGVPESNSYYSGQHGKHLGSEVAAQCTDCHGMANGTPGALAHFTHLNTPAMEGPAGDTIQYLGSRSVYNAANRTCTLTCHGENHNNRAW
;
A
#
# COMPACT_ATOMS: atom_id res chain seq x y z
N MET A 1 -59.35 19.99 6.58
CA MET A 1 -59.87 19.85 7.96
C MET A 1 -58.66 19.59 8.85
N GLY A 2 -58.48 20.14 10.05
CA GLY A 2 -59.26 21.13 10.81
C GLY A 2 -58.38 21.88 11.83
N ARG A 3 -58.90 22.95 12.43
CA ARG A 3 -58.25 23.80 13.47
C ARG A 3 -57.99 22.96 14.74
N SER A 4 -57.09 23.29 15.69
CA SER A 4 -56.80 24.60 16.32
C SER A 4 -55.48 24.53 17.11
N SER A 5 -54.97 25.51 17.88
CA SER A 5 -55.52 26.81 18.33
C SER A 5 -54.40 27.89 18.49
N ARG A 6 -54.48 28.79 19.48
CA ARG A 6 -53.47 29.80 19.88
C ARG A 6 -53.49 30.04 21.40
N LEU A 7 -52.40 30.59 21.96
CA LEU A 7 -52.34 31.81 22.81
C LEU A 7 -50.83 32.16 23.00
N ALA A 8 -50.34 33.36 22.62
CA ALA A 8 -50.23 34.61 23.41
C ALA A 8 -49.17 34.53 24.55
N VAL A 9 -48.34 35.54 24.84
CA VAL A 9 -48.35 37.01 24.57
C VAL A 9 -47.01 37.35 23.79
N MET A 10 -46.39 38.53 23.58
CA MET A 10 -46.53 39.94 24.03
C MET A 10 -46.13 40.99 22.95
N PHE A 11 -45.05 41.77 23.11
CA PHE A 11 -44.73 43.04 22.39
C PHE A 11 -43.32 43.00 21.77
N LYS A 12 -43.03 43.53 20.55
CA LYS A 12 -42.73 44.94 20.18
C LYS A 12 -41.57 45.57 21.01
N SER A 13 -40.59 46.30 20.46
CA SER A 13 -40.26 46.69 19.07
C SER A 13 -38.92 47.49 18.97
N PHE A 14 -38.57 48.01 17.77
CA PHE A 14 -37.60 49.10 17.42
C PHE A 14 -36.17 48.81 16.89
N ARG A 15 -35.99 49.22 15.62
CA ARG A 15 -34.86 49.91 14.92
C ARG A 15 -33.39 49.43 15.02
N ARG A 16 -32.85 49.20 13.81
CA ARG A 16 -31.48 49.47 13.27
C ARG A 16 -30.50 50.24 14.19
N GLY A 17 -29.27 49.73 14.31
CA GLY A 17 -28.10 50.46 14.81
C GLY A 17 -26.78 49.82 14.38
N LEU A 18 -25.97 50.52 13.59
CA LEU A 18 -24.66 50.08 13.10
C LEU A 18 -23.63 50.04 14.25
N SER A 19 -22.77 49.02 14.32
CA SER A 19 -21.66 48.96 15.29
C SER A 19 -20.52 48.06 14.80
N LEU A 20 -19.50 48.66 14.18
CA LEU A 20 -18.17 48.06 14.05
C LEU A 20 -17.17 49.04 14.66
N GLY A 21 -16.55 48.66 15.78
CA GLY A 21 -15.68 49.55 16.54
C GLY A 21 -14.31 49.68 15.88
N LEU A 22 -13.91 50.91 15.54
CA LEU A 22 -12.53 51.23 15.22
C LEU A 22 -11.86 51.85 16.46
N LEU A 23 -10.94 51.10 17.08
CA LEU A 23 -10.19 51.55 18.25
C LEU A 23 -9.02 52.46 17.82
N LEU A 24 -9.32 53.73 17.56
CA LEU A 24 -8.39 54.77 17.98
C LEU A 24 -8.57 54.98 19.51
N PRO A 25 -7.50 55.31 20.26
CA PRO A 25 -7.67 55.88 21.59
C PRO A 25 -8.36 57.24 21.44
N ALA A 26 -9.64 57.32 21.77
CA ALA A 26 -10.41 58.56 21.66
C ALA A 26 -9.85 59.62 22.61
N ALA A 27 -9.18 60.62 22.05
CA ALA A 27 -8.65 61.78 22.78
C ALA A 27 -9.79 62.72 23.21
N LEU A 28 -10.56 62.28 24.21
CA LEU A 28 -11.53 63.00 25.03
C LEU A 28 -12.54 63.92 24.30
N LEU A 29 -13.77 63.44 24.14
CA LEU A 29 -14.95 64.31 24.14
C LEU A 29 -15.47 64.51 25.57
N VAL A 30 -14.68 65.19 26.40
CA VAL A 30 -15.21 65.87 27.59
C VAL A 30 -15.80 67.20 27.08
N GLY A 31 -17.12 67.29 27.08
CA GLY A 31 -17.83 68.42 26.46
C GLY A 31 -17.49 69.77 27.09
N CYS A 32 -17.35 70.81 26.25
CA CYS A 32 -17.22 72.19 26.72
C CYS A 32 -18.42 72.56 27.59
N GLY A 33 -18.15 72.99 28.82
CA GLY A 33 -19.16 73.21 29.84
C GLY A 33 -20.08 74.39 29.51
N GLY A 34 -21.26 74.11 28.95
CA GLY A 34 -22.37 75.06 28.82
C GLY A 34 -23.02 75.40 30.16
N GLY A 35 -22.26 75.98 31.09
CA GLY A 35 -22.69 76.31 32.44
C GLY A 35 -21.86 77.43 33.06
N SER A 36 -22.51 78.53 33.43
CA SER A 36 -21.84 79.72 33.96
C SER A 36 -21.35 79.52 35.40
N ARG A 37 -20.04 79.74 35.61
CA ARG A 37 -19.33 79.82 36.91
C ARG A 37 -19.21 78.52 37.73
N ALA A 38 -18.25 77.66 37.37
CA ALA A 38 -17.68 76.67 38.29
C ALA A 38 -16.15 76.47 38.08
N SER A 39 -15.43 76.27 39.19
CA SER A 39 -14.04 75.79 39.37
C SER A 39 -13.10 75.64 38.16
N LYS A 40 -11.92 76.29 38.22
CA LYS A 40 -10.75 75.90 37.40
C LYS A 40 -10.27 74.49 37.80
N GLY A 41 -10.17 73.58 36.84
CA GLY A 41 -9.59 72.24 37.03
C GLY A 41 -9.07 71.67 35.71
N ASN A 42 -8.17 70.68 35.77
CA ASN A 42 -7.58 70.09 34.57
C ASN A 42 -8.59 69.17 33.87
N HIS A 43 -9.11 69.59 32.71
CA HIS A 43 -9.93 68.75 31.83
C HIS A 43 -9.11 67.95 30.80
N HIS A 44 -7.78 68.13 30.79
CA HIS A 44 -6.83 67.40 29.96
C HIS A 44 -6.18 66.24 30.74
N PRO A 45 -5.88 65.10 30.09
CA PRO A 45 -5.22 63.97 30.77
C PRO A 45 -3.77 64.31 31.17
N LYS A 46 -3.22 63.55 32.12
CA LYS A 46 -1.81 63.67 32.51
C LYS A 46 -0.91 63.31 31.31
N GLY A 47 0.05 64.17 30.97
CA GLY A 47 0.89 64.04 29.76
C GLY A 47 0.27 64.61 28.47
N TRP A 48 -0.90 65.26 28.55
CA TRP A 48 -1.54 65.85 27.36
C TRP A 48 -0.66 66.87 26.63
N LEU A 49 0.14 67.66 27.36
CA LEU A 49 1.02 68.67 26.75
C LEU A 49 2.08 68.08 25.81
N ASP A 50 2.41 66.80 25.96
CA ASP A 50 3.42 66.12 25.12
C ASP A 50 2.87 65.75 23.73
N VAL A 51 1.55 65.65 23.58
CA VAL A 51 0.82 65.33 22.33
C VAL A 51 -0.11 66.45 21.86
N HIS A 52 -0.35 67.45 22.69
CA HIS A 52 -1.19 68.61 22.39
C HIS A 52 -0.83 69.30 21.06
N PRO A 53 0.46 69.55 20.71
CA PRO A 53 0.77 70.30 19.50
C PRO A 53 0.36 69.56 18.21
N GLY A 54 0.43 68.22 18.17
CA GLY A 54 -0.06 67.42 17.05
C GLY A 54 -1.59 67.32 17.02
N GLN A 55 -2.24 67.29 18.18
CA GLN A 55 -3.71 67.36 18.27
C GLN A 55 -4.26 68.72 17.80
N ALA A 56 -3.58 69.82 18.12
CA ALA A 56 -3.91 71.16 17.62
C ALA A 56 -3.79 71.24 16.09
N LEU A 57 -2.74 70.65 15.51
CA LEU A 57 -2.57 70.56 14.05
C LEU A 57 -3.66 69.69 13.38
N ALA A 58 -4.12 68.64 14.05
CA ALA A 58 -5.12 67.71 13.52
C ALA A 58 -6.58 68.23 13.58
N GLY A 59 -6.90 69.20 14.44
CA GLY A 59 -8.30 69.54 14.74
C GLY A 59 -8.55 70.88 15.43
N LEU A 60 -7.73 71.91 15.20
CA LEU A 60 -7.78 73.22 15.88
C LEU A 60 -9.18 73.81 16.12
N ASP A 61 -10.07 73.74 15.13
CA ASP A 61 -11.43 74.29 15.23
C ASP A 61 -12.29 73.63 16.32
N GLN A 62 -12.02 72.37 16.67
CA GLN A 62 -12.70 71.69 17.76
C GLN A 62 -12.33 72.34 19.11
N CYS A 63 -11.05 72.68 19.30
CA CYS A 63 -10.54 73.35 20.49
C CYS A 63 -11.10 74.78 20.66
N ARG A 64 -11.40 75.48 19.56
CA ARG A 64 -12.00 76.84 19.56
C ARG A 64 -13.37 76.90 20.25
N THR A 65 -14.04 75.77 20.44
CA THR A 65 -15.28 75.65 21.23
C THR A 65 -15.07 75.94 22.72
N CYS A 66 -13.86 75.71 23.25
CA CYS A 66 -13.49 75.89 24.65
C CYS A 66 -12.44 77.00 24.87
N HIS A 67 -11.65 77.36 23.85
CA HIS A 67 -10.44 78.18 24.00
C HIS A 67 -10.38 79.37 23.02
N GLU A 68 -9.98 80.53 23.53
CA GLU A 68 -9.73 81.72 22.72
C GLU A 68 -8.33 81.71 22.08
N MET A 69 -8.25 82.14 20.81
CA MET A 69 -7.04 82.10 19.98
C MET A 69 -6.44 83.49 19.66
N THR A 70 -6.95 84.58 20.22
CA THR A 70 -6.50 85.95 19.90
C THR A 70 -5.92 86.65 21.13
N VAL A 71 -4.77 87.31 20.93
CA VAL A 71 -4.06 88.08 21.99
C VAL A 71 -4.89 89.27 22.53
N LEU A 72 -5.84 89.78 21.74
CA LEU A 72 -6.54 91.05 21.99
C LEU A 72 -7.69 91.01 23.02
N LYS A 73 -7.89 89.89 23.74
CA LYS A 73 -8.97 89.76 24.76
C LYS A 73 -8.48 89.25 26.12
N VAL A 74 -7.58 90.01 26.75
CA VAL A 74 -7.22 89.79 28.16
C VAL A 74 -8.37 90.27 29.08
N GLY A 75 -9.39 89.43 29.28
CA GLY A 75 -10.49 89.76 30.21
C GLY A 75 -11.73 88.86 30.22
N SER A 76 -11.92 87.94 29.26
CA SER A 76 -13.14 87.12 29.16
C SER A 76 -13.30 86.03 30.23
N GLY A 77 -12.21 85.67 30.91
CA GLY A 77 -12.17 84.55 31.86
C GLY A 77 -12.00 83.17 31.22
N ILE A 78 -12.06 83.08 29.88
CA ILE A 78 -11.81 81.84 29.12
C ILE A 78 -10.29 81.61 29.02
N PRO A 79 -9.77 80.38 29.16
CA PRO A 79 -8.34 80.12 28.98
C PRO A 79 -7.94 80.30 27.50
N ASN A 80 -7.14 81.32 27.20
CA ASN A 80 -6.55 81.49 25.88
C ASN A 80 -5.21 80.74 25.76
N CYS A 81 -4.94 80.16 24.59
CA CYS A 81 -3.74 79.36 24.35
C CYS A 81 -2.46 80.20 24.18
N MET A 82 -2.58 81.52 24.03
CA MET A 82 -1.47 82.43 23.74
C MET A 82 -0.82 83.03 25.00
N THR A 83 -1.21 82.60 26.20
CA THR A 83 -0.50 83.01 27.44
C THR A 83 0.81 82.25 27.63
N ALA A 84 1.87 82.95 28.01
CA ALA A 84 3.19 82.38 28.27
C ALA A 84 3.22 81.31 29.39
N ALA A 85 2.18 81.25 30.22
CA ALA A 85 1.97 80.23 31.25
C ALA A 85 1.61 78.84 30.69
N CYS A 86 1.21 78.75 29.41
CA CYS A 86 0.88 77.48 28.75
C CYS A 86 1.74 77.18 27.51
N HIS A 87 2.36 78.18 26.87
CA HIS A 87 3.22 77.98 25.69
C HIS A 87 4.63 78.54 25.83
N HIS A 88 5.61 77.69 25.51
CA HIS A 88 7.08 77.91 25.47
C HIS A 88 7.74 78.32 26.80
N GLY A 89 7.15 79.21 27.60
CA GLY A 89 7.64 79.59 28.93
C GLY A 89 7.65 78.44 29.96
N THR A 90 6.91 77.38 29.68
CA THR A 90 6.89 76.12 30.46
C THR A 90 8.07 75.18 30.15
N VAL A 91 8.87 75.44 29.11
CA VAL A 91 10.01 74.61 28.71
C VAL A 91 11.31 75.41 28.92
N PRO A 92 12.11 75.10 29.96
CA PRO A 92 13.35 75.81 30.24
C PRO A 92 14.29 75.84 29.04
N GLY A 93 14.75 77.04 28.66
CA GLY A 93 15.67 77.20 27.54
C GLY A 93 15.09 76.89 26.15
N PHE A 94 13.75 76.88 25.97
CA PHE A 94 13.14 76.55 24.67
C PHE A 94 13.69 77.38 23.51
N SER A 95 13.95 78.68 23.71
CA SER A 95 14.52 79.59 22.71
C SER A 95 15.91 79.21 22.20
N LEU A 96 16.63 78.29 22.87
CA LEU A 96 17.91 77.77 22.40
C LEU A 96 17.71 76.88 21.16
N ALA A 97 18.63 76.99 20.20
CA ALA A 97 18.57 76.23 18.95
C ALA A 97 18.52 74.71 19.13
N ALA A 98 19.12 74.17 20.19
CA ALA A 98 19.08 72.75 20.53
C ALA A 98 17.67 72.25 20.95
N SER A 99 16.77 73.16 21.35
CA SER A 99 15.39 72.85 21.76
C SER A 99 14.39 73.26 20.67
N HIS A 100 14.23 74.57 20.44
CA HIS A 100 13.35 75.13 19.41
C HIS A 100 13.75 74.66 18.00
N GLY A 101 15.02 74.82 17.63
CA GLY A 101 15.52 74.50 16.29
C GLY A 101 15.54 72.99 16.00
N LEU A 102 15.58 72.14 17.02
CA LEU A 102 15.42 70.69 16.87
C LEU A 102 13.95 70.30 16.63
N ARG A 103 13.02 70.87 17.41
CA ARG A 103 11.57 70.67 17.22
C ARG A 103 11.07 71.18 15.87
N ALA A 104 11.59 72.31 15.39
CA ALA A 104 11.27 72.85 14.07
C ALA A 104 11.76 71.95 12.91
N LYS A 105 12.84 71.19 13.11
CA LYS A 105 13.45 70.31 12.09
C LYS A 105 12.92 68.88 12.08
N SER A 106 12.25 68.43 13.14
CA SER A 106 11.80 67.04 13.24
C SER A 106 10.68 66.74 12.22
N ALA A 107 10.35 65.46 12.10
CA ALA A 107 9.15 65.03 11.38
C ALA A 107 7.89 65.71 11.93
N GLN A 108 6.91 65.92 11.05
CA GLN A 108 5.54 66.24 11.45
C GLN A 108 4.87 65.00 12.06
N ASP A 109 4.59 65.05 13.35
CA ASP A 109 4.13 63.89 14.13
C ASP A 109 3.01 64.23 15.13
N ALA A 110 2.55 63.24 15.90
CA ALA A 110 1.53 63.42 16.93
C ALA A 110 2.01 64.27 18.13
N SER A 111 3.33 64.44 18.31
CA SER A 111 3.93 65.39 19.26
C SER A 111 3.94 66.83 18.74
N GLY A 112 3.49 67.05 17.49
CA GLY A 112 3.54 68.32 16.76
C GLY A 112 4.97 68.86 16.57
N GLY A 113 5.88 67.98 16.20
CA GLY A 113 7.13 68.36 15.55
C GLY A 113 6.92 69.02 14.17
N GLY A 114 8.00 69.55 13.61
CA GLY A 114 8.03 70.15 12.27
C GLY A 114 7.34 71.52 12.15
N LEU A 115 7.65 72.24 11.08
CA LEU A 115 7.21 73.61 10.84
C LEU A 115 5.69 73.77 10.64
N ALA A 116 4.96 72.69 10.30
CA ALA A 116 3.51 72.70 10.12
C ALA A 116 2.78 73.05 11.42
N SER A 117 3.20 72.40 12.51
CA SER A 117 2.73 72.62 13.86
C SER A 117 2.98 74.07 14.30
N CYS A 118 4.14 74.63 13.96
CA CYS A 118 4.50 76.02 14.27
C CYS A 118 3.65 77.05 13.50
N ALA A 119 3.40 76.83 12.20
CA ALA A 119 2.64 77.74 11.33
C ALA A 119 1.20 77.97 11.82
N THR A 120 0.62 76.98 12.50
CA THR A 120 -0.72 77.01 13.08
C THR A 120 -0.91 78.17 14.07
N CYS A 121 0.14 78.56 14.80
CA CYS A 121 0.11 79.66 15.77
C CYS A 121 0.90 80.89 15.32
N HIS A 122 2.08 80.72 14.70
CA HIS A 122 2.95 81.81 14.26
C HIS A 122 2.55 82.43 12.90
N GLY A 123 1.47 81.93 12.29
CA GLY A 123 0.99 82.37 10.98
C GLY A 123 1.55 81.53 9.85
N ALA A 124 0.81 81.43 8.74
CA ALA A 124 1.23 80.66 7.58
C ALA A 124 2.48 81.25 6.88
N ASP A 125 2.86 82.48 7.20
CA ASP A 125 4.06 83.21 6.77
C ASP A 125 5.14 83.29 7.86
N PHE A 126 4.88 82.74 9.06
CA PHE A 126 5.70 82.87 10.26
C PHE A 126 5.94 84.32 10.73
N ALA A 127 5.13 85.28 10.28
CA ALA A 127 5.27 86.70 10.61
C ALA A 127 4.76 87.05 12.03
N GLY A 128 4.07 86.13 12.71
CA GLY A 128 3.62 86.24 14.09
C GLY A 128 2.20 85.71 14.31
N GLY A 129 1.34 85.79 13.29
CA GLY A 129 0.01 85.16 13.28
C GLY A 129 -0.81 85.42 14.54
N GLY A 130 -1.26 84.33 15.18
CA GLY A 130 -2.03 84.38 16.42
C GLY A 130 -1.17 84.50 17.70
N SER A 131 0.12 84.14 17.65
CA SER A 131 1.04 84.25 18.79
C SER A 131 1.67 85.64 18.94
N ALA A 132 1.57 86.49 17.92
CA ALA A 132 2.24 87.78 17.77
C ALA A 132 3.79 87.73 17.83
N VAL A 133 4.41 86.55 17.77
CA VAL A 133 5.87 86.36 17.80
C VAL A 133 6.37 85.94 16.42
N SER A 134 6.95 86.87 15.68
CA SER A 134 7.57 86.61 14.37
C SER A 134 8.80 85.72 14.51
N CYS A 135 9.01 84.76 13.60
CA CYS A 135 10.29 84.03 13.54
C CYS A 135 11.46 84.95 13.13
N ALA A 136 11.18 85.98 12.32
CA ALA A 136 12.19 86.90 11.80
C ALA A 136 12.87 87.75 12.89
N SER A 137 12.18 88.04 14.01
CA SER A 137 12.74 88.86 15.10
C SER A 137 13.90 88.20 15.86
N CYS A 138 14.08 86.89 15.72
CA CYS A 138 15.21 86.16 16.28
C CYS A 138 16.15 85.56 15.22
N HIS A 139 15.65 85.26 14.02
CA HIS A 139 16.45 84.61 12.96
C HIS A 139 17.14 85.58 11.98
N GLY A 140 16.77 86.87 11.98
CA GLY A 140 17.43 87.90 11.17
C GLY A 140 17.18 87.81 9.65
N VAL A 141 16.39 86.83 9.20
CA VAL A 141 15.96 86.63 7.80
C VAL A 141 14.46 86.30 7.76
N PRO A 142 13.75 86.55 6.65
CA PRO A 142 12.32 86.22 6.50
C PRO A 142 12.10 84.72 6.18
N ALA A 143 12.71 83.84 6.98
CA ALA A 143 12.64 82.39 6.85
C ALA A 143 12.87 81.70 8.21
N PRO A 144 12.35 80.48 8.46
CA PRO A 144 12.51 79.75 9.72
C PRO A 144 13.89 79.05 9.86
N HIS A 145 14.92 79.56 9.20
CA HIS A 145 16.30 79.07 9.22
C HIS A 145 17.26 80.28 9.27
N PRO A 146 18.53 80.14 9.68
CA PRO A 146 19.47 81.27 9.72
C PRO A 146 19.83 81.78 8.32
N ALA A 147 20.55 82.91 8.27
CA ALA A 147 21.31 83.33 7.10
C ALA A 147 22.42 82.32 6.71
N ARG A 148 23.00 82.49 5.52
CA ARG A 148 24.13 81.68 5.03
C ARG A 148 25.36 81.85 5.95
N PRO A 149 26.12 80.79 6.30
CA PRO A 149 26.02 79.40 5.85
C PRO A 149 24.93 78.58 6.55
N TRP A 150 23.91 78.17 5.79
CA TRP A 150 22.79 77.33 6.24
C TRP A 150 23.15 75.84 6.37
N ASN A 151 24.41 75.48 6.14
CA ASN A 151 24.93 74.12 6.08
C ASN A 151 26.20 73.93 6.94
N ASP A 152 26.44 74.83 7.90
CA ASP A 152 27.57 74.76 8.84
C ASP A 152 27.50 73.49 9.71
N PRO A 153 28.47 72.54 9.60
CA PRO A 153 28.48 71.33 10.40
C PRO A 153 28.70 71.57 11.89
N ALA A 154 29.28 72.72 12.28
CA ALA A 154 29.50 73.11 13.67
C ALA A 154 28.35 73.95 14.26
N GLY A 155 27.29 74.20 13.48
CA GLY A 155 26.27 75.18 13.80
C GLY A 155 24.87 74.86 13.26
N LEU A 156 24.19 75.91 12.77
CA LEU A 156 22.76 75.87 12.44
C LEU A 156 22.47 75.31 11.03
N THR A 157 22.87 74.06 10.77
CA THR A 157 22.63 73.39 9.48
C THR A 157 21.16 73.01 9.23
N HIS A 158 20.68 73.10 7.98
CA HIS A 158 19.41 72.50 7.54
C HIS A 158 19.52 71.00 7.17
N SER A 159 20.72 70.42 7.13
CA SER A 159 20.94 69.04 6.62
C SER A 159 20.34 67.93 7.49
N THR A 160 19.89 68.25 8.70
CA THR A 160 19.20 67.36 9.64
C THR A 160 17.69 67.61 9.70
N THR A 161 17.13 68.35 8.74
CA THR A 161 15.68 68.61 8.64
C THR A 161 14.96 67.41 8.03
N ASP A 162 13.88 66.95 8.66
CA ASP A 162 13.08 65.84 8.17
C ASP A 162 12.35 66.20 6.85
N PRO A 163 12.34 65.29 5.84
CA PRO A 163 11.72 65.55 4.53
C PRO A 163 10.24 65.92 4.55
N SER A 164 9.47 65.59 5.59
CA SER A 164 8.07 66.02 5.72
C SER A 164 7.89 67.54 5.72
N ASN A 165 8.93 68.30 6.11
CA ASN A 165 8.92 69.76 6.07
C ASN A 165 9.04 70.35 4.64
N ALA A 166 9.38 69.55 3.63
CA ALA A 166 9.70 70.04 2.28
C ALA A 166 8.57 70.85 1.63
N ALA A 167 7.31 70.47 1.84
CA ALA A 167 6.15 71.17 1.31
C ALA A 167 5.99 72.59 1.88
N LEU A 168 6.51 72.87 3.08
CA LEU A 168 6.52 74.22 3.67
C LEU A 168 7.72 75.02 3.18
N CYS A 169 8.91 74.42 3.11
CA CYS A 169 10.09 75.05 2.54
C CYS A 169 9.84 75.52 1.09
N ALA A 170 9.13 74.71 0.30
CA ALA A 170 8.74 75.03 -1.07
C ALA A 170 7.91 76.33 -1.19
N ARG A 171 7.10 76.68 -0.17
CA ARG A 171 6.32 77.93 -0.18
C ARG A 171 7.19 79.18 -0.17
N CYS A 172 8.42 79.10 0.32
CA CYS A 172 9.40 80.18 0.26
C CYS A 172 10.32 80.09 -0.97
N HIS A 173 10.68 78.88 -1.41
CA HIS A 173 11.73 78.64 -2.41
C HIS A 173 11.27 78.37 -3.87
N LEU A 174 9.97 78.20 -4.13
CA LEU A 174 9.46 78.05 -5.50
C LEU A 174 9.44 79.38 -6.28
N ALA A 175 9.32 79.31 -7.62
CA ALA A 175 9.16 80.49 -8.47
C ALA A 175 7.92 81.32 -8.09
N GLY A 176 8.07 82.65 -8.12
CA GLY A 176 6.98 83.59 -7.80
C GLY A 176 6.75 83.85 -6.30
N SER A 177 7.43 83.12 -5.40
CA SER A 177 7.46 83.47 -3.97
C SER A 177 8.17 84.81 -3.75
N ALA A 178 7.53 85.72 -3.01
CA ALA A 178 8.11 87.00 -2.59
C ALA A 178 9.29 86.84 -1.61
N SER A 179 9.48 85.64 -1.04
CA SER A 179 10.57 85.31 -0.12
C SER A 179 11.72 84.54 -0.80
N ASN A 180 11.67 84.32 -2.12
CA ASN A 180 12.69 83.54 -2.83
C ASN A 180 13.88 84.43 -3.23
N PRO A 181 15.12 84.22 -2.72
CA PRO A 181 16.23 85.11 -3.00
C PRO A 181 16.82 84.88 -4.40
N PRO A 182 17.28 85.93 -5.11
CA PRO A 182 17.96 85.80 -6.40
C PRO A 182 19.08 84.73 -6.38
N GLY A 183 19.12 83.89 -7.41
CA GLY A 183 20.12 82.82 -7.55
C GLY A 183 19.77 81.47 -6.91
N HIS A 184 18.57 81.30 -6.33
CA HIS A 184 18.09 80.00 -5.85
C HIS A 184 17.33 79.23 -6.96
N PRO A 185 17.43 77.88 -7.00
CA PRO A 185 16.78 77.07 -8.04
C PRO A 185 15.26 77.04 -7.84
N ALA A 186 14.52 77.63 -8.77
CA ALA A 186 13.09 77.89 -8.65
C ALA A 186 12.23 77.00 -9.57
N GLN A 187 12.53 75.70 -9.68
CA GLN A 187 11.75 74.78 -10.53
C GLN A 187 10.43 74.39 -9.86
N SER A 188 9.31 74.63 -10.53
CA SER A 188 7.99 74.17 -10.11
C SER A 188 7.86 72.65 -10.22
N ALA A 189 7.13 72.06 -9.27
CA ALA A 189 6.74 70.66 -9.37
C ALA A 189 5.86 70.41 -10.60
N ALA A 190 6.00 69.23 -11.21
CA ALA A 190 5.12 68.78 -12.29
C ALA A 190 3.66 68.71 -11.80
N ALA A 191 2.69 68.89 -12.70
CA ALA A 191 1.28 68.93 -12.33
C ALA A 191 0.84 67.63 -11.62
N GLY A 192 0.38 67.77 -10.36
CA GLY A 192 0.00 66.65 -9.50
C GLY A 192 1.11 66.07 -8.62
N ALA A 193 2.37 66.47 -8.80
CA ALA A 193 3.49 66.05 -7.95
C ALA A 193 3.67 67.00 -6.74
N VAL A 194 3.98 66.45 -5.57
CA VAL A 194 4.34 67.22 -4.38
C VAL A 194 5.80 67.70 -4.45
N PRO A 195 6.10 68.95 -4.03
CA PRO A 195 7.49 69.40 -3.86
C PRO A 195 8.26 68.56 -2.84
N SER A 196 9.54 68.32 -3.11
CA SER A 196 10.43 67.53 -2.25
C SER A 196 11.86 68.07 -2.32
N CYS A 197 12.64 67.85 -1.26
CA CYS A 197 14.03 68.27 -1.20
C CYS A 197 14.89 67.70 -2.34
N PHE A 198 14.55 66.51 -2.87
CA PHE A 198 15.42 65.67 -3.71
C PHE A 198 14.93 65.45 -5.16
N ASN A 199 13.79 66.03 -5.56
CA ASN A 199 13.19 65.83 -6.89
C ASN A 199 13.39 67.02 -7.84
N ASN A 200 14.50 67.76 -7.70
CA ASN A 200 14.82 69.02 -8.41
C ASN A 200 13.88 70.22 -8.15
N THR A 201 12.73 70.05 -7.47
CA THR A 201 11.83 71.18 -7.13
C THR A 201 12.38 72.11 -6.04
N MET A 202 13.53 71.74 -5.47
CA MET A 202 14.24 72.37 -4.36
C MET A 202 15.77 72.18 -4.57
N CYS A 203 16.60 72.58 -3.61
CA CYS A 203 18.05 72.65 -3.73
C CYS A 203 18.81 71.32 -3.95
N HIS A 204 18.19 70.13 -3.88
CA HIS A 204 18.86 68.87 -4.22
C HIS A 204 18.17 68.17 -5.40
N GLY A 205 19.01 67.74 -6.35
CA GLY A 205 18.58 66.86 -7.45
C GLY A 205 18.78 65.38 -7.12
N PRO A 206 18.31 64.48 -8.00
CA PRO A 206 18.57 63.05 -7.88
C PRO A 206 20.08 62.81 -7.99
N ALA A 207 20.66 62.32 -6.90
CA ALA A 207 22.05 61.88 -6.87
C ALA A 207 22.25 60.64 -7.77
N ALA A 208 23.50 60.17 -7.87
CA ALA A 208 23.78 58.85 -8.44
C ALA A 208 22.88 57.78 -7.78
N ALA A 209 22.46 56.78 -8.56
CA ALA A 209 21.44 55.82 -8.15
C ALA A 209 21.71 55.27 -6.72
N PRO A 210 20.72 55.26 -5.82
CA PRO A 210 20.91 54.91 -4.40
C PRO A 210 21.15 53.40 -4.16
N HIS A 211 21.50 52.68 -5.22
CA HIS A 211 21.79 51.26 -5.27
C HIS A 211 22.74 50.96 -6.44
N PRO A 212 23.46 49.82 -6.43
CA PRO A 212 24.28 49.37 -7.56
C PRO A 212 23.50 49.24 -8.88
N LEU A 213 24.26 49.12 -9.98
CA LEU A 213 23.75 48.98 -11.35
C LEU A 213 24.55 47.90 -12.10
N GLY A 214 24.07 47.48 -13.27
CA GLY A 214 24.79 46.58 -14.18
C GLY A 214 24.50 45.08 -13.98
N ALA A 215 25.47 44.22 -14.32
CA ALA A 215 25.27 42.76 -14.33
C ALA A 215 25.08 42.18 -12.92
N ALA A 216 25.94 42.54 -11.96
CA ALA A 216 25.86 42.07 -10.57
C ALA A 216 24.53 42.46 -9.87
N TRP A 217 23.93 43.59 -10.27
CA TRP A 217 22.61 44.00 -9.77
C TRP A 217 21.48 43.05 -10.23
N ARG A 218 21.64 42.39 -11.40
CA ARG A 218 20.63 41.51 -12.01
C ARG A 218 20.89 40.02 -11.78
N GLU A 219 22.12 39.64 -11.46
CA GLU A 219 22.53 38.25 -11.25
C GLU A 219 22.12 37.76 -9.85
N ALA A 220 21.25 36.75 -9.78
CA ALA A 220 20.64 36.28 -8.52
C ALA A 220 21.62 35.62 -7.54
N THR A 221 22.75 35.11 -8.04
CA THR A 221 23.85 34.60 -7.20
C THR A 221 24.75 35.70 -6.62
N SER A 222 24.54 36.96 -6.99
CA SER A 222 25.32 38.09 -6.46
C SER A 222 24.82 38.55 -5.09
N SER A 223 25.75 38.87 -4.19
CA SER A 223 25.45 39.60 -2.95
C SER A 223 24.88 41.00 -3.18
N ALA A 224 25.00 41.54 -4.41
CA ALA A 224 24.41 42.79 -4.84
C ALA A 224 23.09 42.62 -5.61
N PHE A 225 22.45 41.44 -5.59
CA PHE A 225 21.23 41.20 -6.37
C PHE A 225 20.04 42.05 -5.90
N HIS A 226 19.43 42.79 -6.83
CA HIS A 226 18.33 43.73 -6.57
C HIS A 226 17.11 43.13 -5.85
N GLY A 227 16.86 41.82 -6.00
CA GLY A 227 15.79 41.13 -5.29
C GLY A 227 15.94 41.18 -3.76
N PHE A 228 17.17 41.31 -3.24
CA PHE A 228 17.39 41.46 -1.80
C PHE A 228 16.92 42.83 -1.29
N GLN A 229 17.24 43.93 -1.99
CA GLN A 229 16.74 45.28 -1.64
C GLN A 229 15.23 45.41 -1.91
N ALA A 230 14.74 44.88 -3.04
CA ALA A 230 13.32 44.96 -3.41
C ALA A 230 12.41 44.37 -2.33
N LYS A 231 12.81 43.24 -1.71
CA LYS A 231 12.09 42.65 -0.57
C LYS A 231 12.05 43.50 0.69
N GLN A 232 13.02 44.38 0.90
CA GLN A 232 13.04 45.25 2.07
C GLN A 232 11.94 46.32 1.94
N ASN A 233 11.85 46.97 0.76
CA ASN A 233 10.80 47.95 0.51
C ASN A 233 10.43 48.12 -0.97
N LEU A 234 9.43 47.37 -1.45
CA LEU A 234 8.88 47.52 -2.81
C LEU A 234 8.33 48.92 -3.12
N LEU A 235 7.80 49.63 -2.12
CA LEU A 235 7.23 50.98 -2.30
C LEU A 235 8.33 52.03 -2.52
N TYR A 236 9.51 51.83 -1.92
CA TYR A 236 10.68 52.67 -2.18
C TYR A 236 11.12 52.57 -3.64
N CYS A 237 11.20 51.35 -4.20
CA CYS A 237 11.49 51.14 -5.62
C CYS A 237 10.43 51.81 -6.52
N GLN A 238 9.15 51.72 -6.15
CA GLN A 238 8.04 52.35 -6.87
C GLN A 238 8.13 53.89 -6.93
N SER A 239 8.76 54.56 -5.95
CA SER A 239 8.93 56.02 -5.97
C SER A 239 9.86 56.55 -7.09
N CYS A 240 10.70 55.67 -7.64
CA CYS A 240 11.57 55.97 -8.78
C CYS A 240 11.08 55.29 -10.07
N HIS A 241 10.81 53.99 -9.99
CA HIS A 241 10.57 53.11 -11.16
C HIS A 241 9.09 52.84 -11.48
N GLY A 242 8.17 53.53 -10.81
CA GLY A 242 6.73 53.37 -11.00
C GLY A 242 5.95 54.61 -10.57
N THR A 243 4.69 54.43 -10.21
CA THR A 243 3.83 55.50 -9.66
C THR A 243 3.34 55.14 -8.26
N PRO A 244 3.79 55.82 -7.19
CA PRO A 244 3.46 55.51 -5.79
C PRO A 244 1.96 55.31 -5.52
N GLY A 245 1.63 54.21 -4.84
CA GLY A 245 0.26 53.90 -4.43
C GLY A 245 -0.66 53.40 -5.55
N THR A 246 -0.10 53.09 -6.73
CA THR A 246 -0.81 52.49 -7.86
C THR A 246 -0.23 51.13 -8.22
N THR A 247 -0.92 50.36 -9.05
CA THR A 247 -0.41 49.07 -9.58
C THR A 247 0.69 49.23 -10.63
N SER A 248 1.21 50.45 -10.88
CA SER A 248 2.11 50.74 -12.01
C SER A 248 3.60 50.66 -11.64
N PHE A 249 4.32 49.87 -12.45
CA PHE A 249 5.78 49.73 -12.46
C PHE A 249 6.39 49.95 -13.86
N GLY A 250 5.62 50.59 -14.75
CA GLY A 250 5.98 50.87 -16.15
C GLY A 250 6.96 52.05 -16.34
N GLY A 251 7.83 52.30 -15.36
CA GLY A 251 8.64 53.52 -15.26
C GLY A 251 7.96 54.61 -14.43
N GLY A 252 8.74 55.61 -14.04
CA GLY A 252 8.30 56.67 -13.13
C GLY A 252 9.12 57.95 -13.29
N SER A 253 9.70 58.44 -12.19
CA SER A 253 10.66 59.56 -12.22
C SER A 253 12.00 59.18 -12.85
N VAL A 254 12.26 57.88 -13.06
CA VAL A 254 13.27 57.36 -14.00
C VAL A 254 12.64 56.41 -15.02
N SER A 255 13.22 56.34 -16.22
CA SER A 255 12.67 55.61 -17.38
C SER A 255 12.85 54.09 -17.35
N THR A 256 13.58 53.54 -16.37
CA THR A 256 13.76 52.08 -16.24
C THR A 256 12.51 51.45 -15.63
N ALA A 257 11.64 50.93 -16.48
CA ALA A 257 10.45 50.18 -16.10
C ALA A 257 10.80 48.77 -15.58
N CYS A 258 10.05 48.26 -14.60
CA CYS A 258 10.34 46.94 -14.02
C CYS A 258 9.63 45.79 -14.76
N ASP A 259 8.46 46.07 -15.34
CA ASP A 259 7.69 45.13 -16.17
C ASP A 259 8.45 44.67 -17.43
N SER A 260 9.32 45.51 -18.00
CA SER A 260 10.19 45.17 -19.13
C SER A 260 11.14 43.99 -18.85
N CYS A 261 11.44 43.70 -17.58
CA CYS A 261 12.22 42.54 -17.13
C CYS A 261 11.36 41.47 -16.43
N HIS A 262 10.18 41.83 -15.93
CA HIS A 262 9.31 40.98 -15.11
C HIS A 262 7.90 40.86 -15.70
N THR A 263 7.83 40.39 -16.95
CA THR A 263 6.62 40.34 -17.80
C THR A 263 5.45 39.56 -17.19
N ALA A 264 5.71 38.56 -16.36
CA ALA A 264 4.67 37.69 -15.79
C ALA A 264 3.74 38.38 -14.78
N ALA A 265 4.21 39.45 -14.10
CA ALA A 265 3.42 40.12 -13.06
C ALA A 265 3.89 41.56 -12.72
N GLY A 266 4.60 42.26 -13.61
CA GLY A 266 4.98 43.67 -13.38
C GLY A 266 5.89 43.88 -12.18
N ALA A 267 6.93 43.04 -12.03
CA ALA A 267 7.86 42.96 -10.89
C ALA A 267 7.31 42.42 -9.56
N HIS A 268 6.05 42.00 -9.53
CA HIS A 268 5.51 41.13 -8.49
C HIS A 268 6.06 39.69 -8.65
N SER A 269 6.17 38.92 -7.55
CA SER A 269 6.55 37.50 -7.65
C SER A 269 5.34 36.64 -8.04
N THR A 270 5.58 35.49 -8.68
CA THR A 270 4.50 34.55 -9.07
C THR A 270 4.18 33.51 -8.00
N VAL A 271 5.01 33.38 -6.97
CA VAL A 271 4.91 32.33 -5.94
C VAL A 271 4.61 32.96 -4.57
N TRP A 272 3.58 32.48 -3.88
CA TRP A 272 3.20 33.00 -2.57
C TRP A 272 3.99 32.36 -1.42
N SER A 273 4.07 31.02 -1.39
CA SER A 273 4.35 30.25 -0.16
C SER A 273 5.59 29.35 -0.18
N ALA A 274 6.27 29.15 -1.32
CA ALA A 274 7.33 28.16 -1.45
C ALA A 274 8.64 28.50 -0.72
N ALA A 275 9.43 27.45 -0.48
CA ALA A 275 10.84 27.51 -0.10
C ALA A 275 11.72 28.00 -1.29
N PRO A 276 13.06 28.09 -1.18
CA PRO A 276 13.92 28.37 -2.33
C PRO A 276 13.61 27.43 -3.50
N VAL A 277 13.61 27.97 -4.72
CA VAL A 277 13.42 27.20 -5.96
C VAL A 277 14.77 26.94 -6.60
N ASP A 278 14.93 25.82 -7.29
CA ASP A 278 16.24 25.38 -7.82
C ASP A 278 16.86 26.38 -8.82
N THR A 279 16.04 27.20 -9.47
CA THR A 279 16.48 28.27 -10.37
C THR A 279 17.09 29.48 -9.65
N PHE A 280 16.99 29.59 -8.32
CA PHE A 280 17.51 30.71 -7.52
C PHE A 280 18.16 30.25 -6.21
N PRO A 281 19.37 29.65 -6.26
CA PRO A 281 20.14 29.29 -5.07
C PRO A 281 20.33 30.50 -4.13
N GLY A 282 19.89 30.38 -2.88
CA GLY A 282 20.01 31.43 -1.86
C GLY A 282 18.95 32.55 -1.91
N TYR A 283 18.08 32.60 -2.93
CA TYR A 283 17.00 33.60 -3.01
C TYR A 283 15.62 32.95 -3.17
N THR A 284 14.76 33.09 -2.17
CA THR A 284 13.36 32.60 -2.22
C THR A 284 12.43 33.62 -2.88
N PRO A 285 11.90 33.44 -4.11
CA PRO A 285 10.98 34.39 -4.73
C PRO A 285 9.56 34.28 -4.16
N SER A 286 9.35 34.71 -2.90
CA SER A 286 8.11 34.56 -2.15
C SER A 286 7.67 35.86 -1.46
N HIS A 287 6.36 36.12 -1.48
CA HIS A 287 5.71 37.19 -0.71
C HIS A 287 5.83 37.03 0.81
N ARG A 288 6.00 35.80 1.31
CA ARG A 288 6.00 35.51 2.75
C ARG A 288 7.12 36.24 3.51
N ASN A 289 8.24 36.54 2.84
CA ASN A 289 9.41 37.21 3.41
C ASN A 289 9.75 38.58 2.80
N ALA A 290 8.78 39.24 2.15
CA ALA A 290 8.84 40.67 1.89
C ALA A 290 8.56 41.45 3.19
N GLN A 291 9.43 42.40 3.55
CA GLN A 291 9.39 43.08 4.86
C GLN A 291 8.30 44.16 4.94
N ASN A 292 8.06 44.89 3.84
CA ASN A 292 7.01 45.92 3.75
C ASN A 292 5.65 45.38 3.26
N ARG A 293 5.44 44.04 3.27
CA ARG A 293 4.29 43.34 2.67
C ARG A 293 2.94 43.99 3.01
N ASP A 294 2.73 44.32 4.28
CA ASP A 294 1.42 44.77 4.77
C ASP A 294 1.09 46.22 4.33
N LEU A 295 2.07 46.96 3.80
CA LEU A 295 1.91 48.25 3.12
C LEU A 295 1.90 48.12 1.58
N ALA A 296 2.60 47.13 1.03
CA ALA A 296 2.72 46.92 -0.41
C ALA A 296 1.55 46.11 -1.03
N CYS A 297 1.12 45.03 -0.39
CA CYS A 297 0.03 44.19 -0.87
C CYS A 297 -1.32 44.92 -1.06
N PRO A 298 -1.75 45.88 -0.20
CA PRO A 298 -2.99 46.64 -0.40
C PRO A 298 -3.06 47.45 -1.71
N VAL A 299 -1.92 47.68 -2.37
CA VAL A 299 -1.86 48.40 -3.66
C VAL A 299 -2.43 47.54 -4.81
N CYS A 300 -2.36 46.20 -4.70
CA CYS A 300 -2.84 45.27 -5.72
C CYS A 300 -3.98 44.36 -5.25
N HIS A 301 -3.97 43.94 -3.98
CA HIS A 301 -4.93 43.00 -3.38
C HIS A 301 -5.89 43.69 -2.41
N ASP A 302 -7.14 43.23 -2.34
CA ASP A 302 -7.97 43.43 -1.14
C ASP A 302 -8.08 42.11 -0.38
N TYR A 303 -7.77 42.14 0.91
CA TYR A 303 -7.86 41.03 1.86
C TYR A 303 -9.12 41.12 2.75
N THR A 304 -10.10 41.94 2.35
CA THR A 304 -11.44 42.02 2.93
C THR A 304 -12.38 41.05 2.22
N LYS A 305 -13.06 40.18 2.97
CA LYS A 305 -13.98 39.18 2.41
C LYS A 305 -15.10 39.85 1.60
N GLY A 306 -15.22 39.50 0.33
CA GLY A 306 -16.29 39.98 -0.56
C GLY A 306 -16.04 41.34 -1.23
N ARG A 307 -14.81 41.86 -1.22
CA ARG A 307 -14.41 43.03 -2.01
C ARG A 307 -13.62 42.66 -3.26
N THR A 308 -13.70 43.50 -4.28
CA THR A 308 -12.87 43.43 -5.49
C THR A 308 -11.51 44.07 -5.21
N ALA A 309 -10.44 43.37 -5.57
CA ALA A 309 -9.08 43.86 -5.43
C ALA A 309 -8.78 45.06 -6.37
N PRO A 310 -7.89 46.01 -5.98
CA PRO A 310 -7.49 47.14 -6.84
C PRO A 310 -6.91 46.72 -8.19
N LEU A 311 -6.20 45.58 -8.25
CA LEU A 311 -5.83 44.90 -9.49
C LEU A 311 -6.83 43.74 -9.72
N PRO A 312 -7.71 43.78 -10.73
CA PRO A 312 -8.74 42.75 -10.93
C PRO A 312 -8.20 41.33 -11.20
N ALA A 313 -6.92 41.21 -11.61
CA ALA A 313 -6.24 39.94 -11.82
C ALA A 313 -5.49 39.41 -10.57
N ALA A 314 -5.47 40.15 -9.47
CA ALA A 314 -4.79 39.73 -8.24
C ALA A 314 -5.60 38.67 -7.47
N PRO A 315 -4.99 37.56 -7.02
CA PRO A 315 -5.71 36.54 -6.27
C PRO A 315 -6.17 37.05 -4.90
N SER A 316 -7.38 36.66 -4.50
CA SER A 316 -7.91 36.90 -3.15
C SER A 316 -7.38 35.87 -2.16
N CYS A 317 -7.04 36.30 -0.95
CA CYS A 317 -6.63 35.41 0.14
C CYS A 317 -7.73 34.43 0.59
N PHE A 318 -9.01 34.69 0.24
CA PHE A 318 -10.17 33.82 0.48
C PHE A 318 -10.46 32.83 -0.67
N ALA A 319 -9.67 32.81 -1.74
CA ALA A 319 -9.79 31.77 -2.76
C ALA A 319 -9.33 30.41 -2.20
N GLY A 320 -9.84 29.31 -2.75
CA GLY A 320 -9.29 27.97 -2.48
C GLY A 320 -7.94 27.75 -3.16
N SER A 321 -7.75 28.32 -4.35
CA SER A 321 -6.52 28.25 -5.13
C SER A 321 -6.47 29.31 -6.23
N SER A 322 -5.28 29.68 -6.67
CA SER A 322 -5.04 30.47 -7.89
C SER A 322 -3.77 29.99 -8.58
N ASN A 323 -3.78 29.84 -9.92
CA ASN A 323 -2.63 29.35 -10.70
C ASN A 323 -1.96 28.09 -10.11
N ALA A 324 -2.78 27.11 -9.72
CA ALA A 324 -2.39 25.87 -9.02
C ALA A 324 -1.72 26.03 -7.63
N VAL A 325 -1.59 27.25 -7.09
CA VAL A 325 -1.16 27.51 -5.70
C VAL A 325 -2.39 27.56 -4.79
N ALA A 326 -2.37 26.80 -3.69
CA ALA A 326 -3.46 26.77 -2.70
C ALA A 326 -3.54 28.06 -1.87
N CYS A 327 -4.75 28.42 -1.43
CA CYS A 327 -5.05 29.61 -0.62
C CYS A 327 -6.09 29.30 0.48
N HIS A 328 -6.28 30.23 1.42
CA HIS A 328 -7.09 30.00 2.62
C HIS A 328 -8.56 30.35 2.39
N ALA A 329 -9.40 29.38 1.99
CA ALA A 329 -10.84 29.59 1.76
C ALA A 329 -11.60 30.30 2.91
N ASN A 330 -11.09 30.21 4.15
CA ASN A 330 -11.67 30.85 5.34
C ASN A 330 -10.96 32.16 5.78
N GLY A 331 -9.83 32.52 5.15
CA GLY A 331 -9.05 33.73 5.45
C GLY A 331 -8.05 33.63 6.61
N PRO A 332 -7.36 34.74 6.93
CA PRO A 332 -6.33 34.78 7.98
C PRO A 332 -6.90 34.60 9.39
N GLY A 333 -6.10 34.01 10.29
CA GLY A 333 -6.43 33.89 11.73
C GLY A 333 -7.39 32.75 12.09
N GLN A 334 -7.82 31.94 11.13
CA GLN A 334 -8.41 30.62 11.40
C GLN A 334 -7.30 29.57 11.60
N PRO A 335 -7.59 28.44 12.28
CA PRO A 335 -6.63 27.35 12.42
C PRO A 335 -6.10 26.88 11.06
N ASP A 336 -4.78 26.77 10.96
CA ASP A 336 -4.06 26.24 9.80
C ASP A 336 -4.19 24.70 9.70
N HIS A 337 -4.42 24.04 10.82
CA HIS A 337 -4.78 22.63 10.90
C HIS A 337 -5.99 22.37 11.84
N PRO A 338 -6.81 21.32 11.59
CA PRO A 338 -7.88 20.91 12.50
C PRO A 338 -7.32 20.36 13.83
N VAL A 339 -8.15 20.32 14.86
CA VAL A 339 -7.82 19.70 16.17
C VAL A 339 -8.72 18.47 16.37
N PRO A 340 -8.15 17.26 16.62
CA PRO A 340 -6.73 16.93 16.71
C PRO A 340 -5.99 17.02 15.37
N PHE A 341 -4.75 17.48 15.40
CA PHE A 341 -3.86 17.43 14.24
C PHE A 341 -3.08 16.10 14.24
N GLN A 342 -3.37 15.25 13.26
CA GLN A 342 -2.80 13.89 13.13
C GLN A 342 -1.74 13.80 12.01
N GLY A 343 -1.32 14.94 11.45
CA GLY A 343 -0.27 14.97 10.44
C GLY A 343 1.09 14.56 11.01
N SER A 344 1.95 13.99 10.17
CA SER A 344 3.31 13.58 10.54
C SER A 344 4.17 14.72 11.11
N LEU A 345 3.90 15.97 10.70
CA LEU A 345 4.52 17.17 11.26
C LEU A 345 4.27 17.36 12.77
N HIS A 346 3.17 16.83 13.31
CA HIS A 346 2.86 16.82 14.73
C HIS A 346 3.41 15.57 15.42
N THR A 347 3.18 14.38 14.85
CA THR A 347 3.57 13.10 15.48
C THR A 347 5.09 12.85 15.47
N ALA A 348 5.85 13.54 14.61
CA ALA A 348 7.31 13.53 14.56
C ALA A 348 7.94 14.88 14.98
N ALA A 349 7.21 15.71 15.72
CA ALA A 349 7.72 17.01 16.18
C ALA A 349 8.92 16.84 17.15
N THR A 350 10.03 17.48 16.82
CA THR A 350 11.23 17.60 17.66
C THR A 350 11.29 19.01 18.25
N GLN A 351 12.11 19.25 19.28
CA GLN A 351 12.27 20.60 19.82
C GLN A 351 12.73 21.62 18.75
N ALA A 352 13.56 21.18 17.80
CA ALA A 352 14.02 22.02 16.69
C ALA A 352 12.90 22.36 15.71
N THR A 353 12.08 21.39 15.28
CA THR A 353 10.96 21.64 14.35
C THR A 353 9.81 22.37 15.02
N PHE A 354 9.55 22.13 16.31
CA PHE A 354 8.63 22.91 17.12
C PHE A 354 9.06 24.39 17.18
N ASN A 355 10.32 24.67 17.51
CA ASN A 355 10.85 26.03 17.56
C ASN A 355 10.83 26.74 16.19
N ALA A 356 11.04 26.00 15.09
CA ALA A 356 11.10 26.55 13.74
C ALA A 356 9.72 26.82 13.09
N GLY A 357 8.65 26.14 13.52
CA GLY A 357 7.34 26.24 12.87
C GLY A 357 6.11 26.32 13.78
N CYS A 358 6.15 25.73 14.97
CA CYS A 358 4.97 25.59 15.85
C CYS A 358 4.93 26.65 16.96
N ALA A 359 6.09 27.05 17.47
CA ALA A 359 6.25 27.97 18.60
C ALA A 359 5.70 29.38 18.37
N THR A 360 5.38 29.75 17.12
CA THR A 360 4.68 31.00 16.78
C THR A 360 3.22 30.99 17.22
N CYS A 361 2.60 29.82 17.37
CA CYS A 361 1.18 29.66 17.71
C CYS A 361 0.97 28.89 19.03
N HIS A 362 1.76 27.85 19.28
CA HIS A 362 1.63 26.95 20.45
C HIS A 362 2.72 27.17 21.50
N ALA A 363 2.41 26.85 22.76
CA ALA A 363 3.40 26.69 23.83
C ALA A 363 3.44 25.25 24.36
N VAL A 364 4.62 24.79 24.78
CA VAL A 364 4.79 23.46 25.41
C VAL A 364 4.14 23.44 26.81
N THR A 365 4.31 24.52 27.57
CA THR A 365 3.75 24.77 28.91
C THR A 365 3.29 26.23 29.03
N GLY A 366 2.51 26.56 30.06
CA GLY A 366 2.04 27.93 30.27
C GLY A 366 0.84 28.30 29.38
N THR A 367 0.95 29.38 28.62
CA THR A 367 -0.11 29.88 27.70
C THR A 367 0.45 29.98 26.29
N SER A 368 -0.30 29.48 25.30
CA SER A 368 0.07 29.56 23.89
C SER A 368 0.06 31.00 23.34
N PRO A 369 0.99 31.39 22.45
CA PRO A 369 1.01 32.72 21.83
C PRO A 369 -0.26 33.07 21.04
N LEU A 370 -0.89 32.08 20.39
CA LEU A 370 -2.18 32.25 19.74
C LEU A 370 -3.32 31.93 20.72
N ALA A 371 -4.19 32.92 20.96
CA ALA A 371 -5.37 32.74 21.80
C ALA A 371 -6.29 31.63 21.26
N GLY A 372 -6.49 30.58 22.06
CA GLY A 372 -7.27 29.39 21.68
C GLY A 372 -6.46 28.19 21.17
N ALA A 373 -5.14 28.35 20.93
CA ALA A 373 -4.28 27.21 20.60
C ALA A 373 -3.95 26.38 21.87
N PRO A 374 -4.20 25.06 21.89
CA PRO A 374 -3.89 24.23 23.06
C PRO A 374 -2.38 24.12 23.30
N THR A 375 -1.99 23.93 24.57
CA THR A 375 -0.62 23.58 24.94
C THR A 375 -0.39 22.08 24.83
N CYS A 376 0.87 21.62 24.75
CA CYS A 376 1.18 20.19 24.71
C CYS A 376 0.51 19.42 25.86
N ALA A 377 0.60 19.94 27.10
CA ALA A 377 -0.01 19.34 28.28
C ALA A 377 -1.55 19.21 28.24
N THR A 378 -2.23 19.86 27.28
CA THR A 378 -3.69 19.69 27.08
C THR A 378 -4.03 18.30 26.53
N CYS A 379 -3.13 17.70 25.74
CA CYS A 379 -3.31 16.40 25.09
C CYS A 379 -2.28 15.33 25.52
N HIS A 380 -1.20 15.74 26.18
CA HIS A 380 -0.08 14.89 26.59
C HIS A 380 0.04 14.88 28.12
N GLN A 381 -0.82 14.09 28.76
CA GLN A 381 -1.08 14.15 30.20
C GLN A 381 0.09 13.65 31.07
N ALA A 382 0.94 12.74 30.55
CA ALA A 382 2.11 12.26 31.30
C ALA A 382 3.32 13.21 31.20
N GLY A 383 3.33 14.14 30.22
CA GLY A 383 4.39 15.11 30.02
C GLY A 383 4.63 15.43 28.55
N SER A 384 5.50 16.41 28.27
CA SER A 384 5.75 16.90 26.89
C SER A 384 6.20 15.77 25.93
N PRO A 385 5.62 15.66 24.72
CA PRO A 385 6.03 14.68 23.72
C PRO A 385 7.46 14.92 23.20
N LEU A 386 8.02 16.12 23.43
CA LEU A 386 9.41 16.47 23.12
C LEU A 386 10.42 15.82 24.08
N VAL A 387 9.94 15.18 25.15
CA VAL A 387 10.73 14.44 26.15
C VAL A 387 10.23 12.99 26.27
N LEU A 388 8.91 12.81 26.32
CA LEU A 388 8.25 11.51 26.41
C LEU A 388 7.72 11.07 25.03
N THR A 389 8.64 10.52 24.24
CA THR A 389 8.37 10.04 22.87
C THR A 389 7.56 8.74 22.85
N SER A 390 7.18 8.26 21.65
CA SER A 390 6.70 6.88 21.44
C SER A 390 5.57 6.42 22.39
N CYS A 391 4.49 7.20 22.45
CA CYS A 391 3.31 7.04 23.34
C CYS A 391 3.51 7.44 24.81
N ALA A 392 4.74 7.48 25.34
CA ALA A 392 5.02 7.69 26.77
C ALA A 392 4.51 9.04 27.33
N SER A 393 4.22 10.01 26.47
CA SER A 393 3.58 11.29 26.84
C SER A 393 2.09 11.16 27.20
N CYS A 394 1.48 9.98 26.99
CA CYS A 394 0.10 9.65 27.34
C CYS A 394 -0.03 8.36 28.17
N HIS A 395 0.68 7.29 27.81
CA HIS A 395 0.67 5.98 28.51
C HIS A 395 1.91 5.14 28.18
N GLY A 396 2.18 4.09 28.96
CA GLY A 396 3.21 3.10 28.63
C GLY A 396 2.98 2.41 27.28
N LYS A 397 4.06 1.92 26.63
CA LYS A 397 3.96 0.99 25.50
C LYS A 397 4.51 -0.39 25.89
N PRO A 398 3.66 -1.43 26.00
CA PRO A 398 2.20 -1.39 26.05
C PRO A 398 1.67 -0.75 27.35
N PRO A 399 0.35 -0.49 27.45
CA PRO A 399 -0.30 -0.15 28.71
C PRO A 399 -0.10 -1.21 29.80
N ALA A 400 0.27 -0.75 31.00
CA ALA A 400 0.69 -1.52 32.16
C ALA A 400 0.27 -0.91 33.52
N GLY A 401 -0.46 0.21 33.53
CA GLY A 401 -0.97 0.89 34.72
C GLY A 401 -2.28 0.31 35.29
N THR A 402 -3.01 1.11 36.07
CA THR A 402 -4.31 0.73 36.67
C THR A 402 -5.45 1.69 36.34
N ALA A 403 -5.20 2.73 35.53
CA ALA A 403 -6.14 3.83 35.30
C ALA A 403 -6.04 4.34 33.87
N PHE A 404 -7.19 4.51 33.22
CA PHE A 404 -7.28 4.91 31.82
C PHE A 404 -6.48 6.20 31.52
N PRO A 405 -5.69 6.29 30.42
CA PRO A 405 -5.52 5.29 29.35
C PRO A 405 -4.59 4.11 29.66
N ASP A 406 -3.84 4.15 30.77
CA ASP A 406 -2.82 3.16 31.10
C ASP A 406 -3.37 2.01 31.97
N ILE A 407 -3.81 0.93 31.32
CA ILE A 407 -4.46 -0.23 31.97
C ILE A 407 -3.69 -1.52 31.64
N ALA A 408 -3.24 -2.22 32.68
CA ALA A 408 -2.56 -3.50 32.60
C ALA A 408 -3.46 -4.65 32.14
N GLY A 409 -2.81 -5.69 31.60
CA GLY A 409 -3.42 -6.95 31.21
C GLY A 409 -2.34 -7.90 30.67
N SER A 410 -2.75 -8.93 29.92
CA SER A 410 -1.84 -9.98 29.41
C SER A 410 -0.84 -9.51 28.33
N HIS A 411 -0.66 -8.20 28.10
CA HIS A 411 0.28 -7.65 27.12
C HIS A 411 1.71 -8.18 27.32
N ALA A 412 2.22 -8.16 28.56
CA ALA A 412 3.61 -8.50 28.85
C ALA A 412 4.01 -9.92 28.42
N ALA A 413 3.07 -10.87 28.42
CA ALA A 413 3.32 -12.21 27.88
C ALA A 413 3.43 -12.20 26.35
N HIS A 414 2.48 -11.54 25.67
CA HIS A 414 2.44 -11.44 24.21
C HIS A 414 3.63 -10.65 23.65
N GLU A 415 4.10 -9.60 24.34
CA GLU A 415 5.29 -8.83 23.94
C GLU A 415 6.60 -9.65 23.98
N THR A 416 6.66 -10.77 24.70
CA THR A 416 7.82 -11.67 24.67
C THR A 416 7.84 -12.61 23.46
N LEU A 417 6.77 -12.65 22.67
CA LEU A 417 6.68 -13.49 21.48
C LEU A 417 7.33 -12.81 20.27
N ALA A 418 8.28 -13.50 19.64
CA ALA A 418 8.88 -13.07 18.39
C ALA A 418 7.78 -12.92 17.32
N GLY A 419 7.76 -11.78 16.63
CA GLY A 419 6.69 -11.42 15.69
C GLY A 419 5.52 -10.64 16.31
N VAL A 420 5.47 -10.48 17.64
CA VAL A 420 4.45 -9.66 18.33
C VAL A 420 5.06 -8.45 19.04
N THR A 421 6.28 -8.55 19.56
CA THR A 421 6.99 -7.47 20.28
C THR A 421 6.89 -6.10 19.58
N GLY A 422 6.21 -5.14 20.21
CA GLY A 422 6.04 -3.77 19.76
C GLY A 422 5.01 -3.55 18.65
N LEU A 423 4.31 -4.59 18.16
CA LEU A 423 3.42 -4.56 16.99
C LEU A 423 1.94 -4.51 17.40
N CYS A 424 1.50 -3.36 17.92
CA CYS A 424 0.14 -3.16 18.44
C CYS A 424 -0.96 -3.44 17.39
N SER A 425 -0.70 -3.16 16.11
CA SER A 425 -1.65 -3.33 14.99
C SER A 425 -2.10 -4.78 14.78
N THR A 426 -1.32 -5.77 15.24
CA THR A 426 -1.68 -7.20 15.25
C THR A 426 -3.03 -7.43 15.92
N CYS A 427 -3.25 -6.82 17.08
CA CYS A 427 -4.48 -6.94 17.88
C CYS A 427 -5.42 -5.72 17.78
N HIS A 428 -4.92 -4.57 17.31
CA HIS A 428 -5.64 -3.29 17.31
C HIS A 428 -5.59 -2.59 15.95
N ASN A 429 -5.96 -3.29 14.87
CA ASN A 429 -5.72 -2.85 13.48
C ASN A 429 -6.29 -1.47 13.10
N THR A 430 -7.38 -1.04 13.75
CA THR A 430 -8.05 0.26 13.55
C THR A 430 -7.82 1.23 14.72
N PHE A 431 -7.09 0.80 15.76
CA PHE A 431 -6.83 1.55 17.00
C PHE A 431 -5.33 1.68 17.32
N ASP A 432 -4.45 1.44 16.35
CA ASP A 432 -3.01 1.71 16.49
C ASP A 432 -2.76 3.22 16.61
N SER A 433 -1.58 3.55 17.14
CA SER A 433 -1.02 4.88 17.32
C SER A 433 -1.15 5.75 16.07
N GLY A 434 -1.60 7.00 16.27
CA GLY A 434 -1.86 7.97 15.19
C GLY A 434 -3.30 7.97 14.65
N SER A 435 -4.10 6.93 14.88
CA SER A 435 -5.51 6.91 14.46
C SER A 435 -6.41 7.86 15.26
N LEU A 436 -7.45 8.40 14.64
CA LEU A 436 -8.44 9.26 15.30
C LEU A 436 -9.18 8.55 16.43
N GLU A 437 -9.47 7.26 16.26
CA GLU A 437 -10.12 6.47 17.29
C GLU A 437 -9.21 6.16 18.48
N HIS A 438 -7.91 5.90 18.25
CA HIS A 438 -6.93 5.83 19.32
C HIS A 438 -6.86 7.15 20.10
N TYR A 439 -6.76 8.30 19.40
CA TYR A 439 -6.76 9.62 20.05
C TYR A 439 -8.03 9.90 20.85
N ASN A 440 -9.20 9.65 20.26
CA ASN A 440 -10.51 9.90 20.89
C ASN A 440 -10.67 9.11 22.18
N ARG A 441 -10.19 7.86 22.18
CA ARG A 441 -10.20 7.00 23.36
C ARG A 441 -9.16 7.48 24.37
N ALA A 442 -7.89 7.55 23.99
CA ALA A 442 -6.76 7.86 24.89
C ALA A 442 -6.92 9.16 25.70
N ASN A 443 -7.66 10.15 25.18
CA ASN A 443 -7.94 11.42 25.86
C ASN A 443 -9.33 11.52 26.52
N ALA A 444 -10.09 10.42 26.61
CA ALA A 444 -11.34 10.26 27.38
C ALA A 444 -12.25 11.51 27.38
N ARG A 445 -12.64 11.99 26.19
CA ARG A 445 -13.31 13.30 26.01
C ARG A 445 -14.51 13.46 26.97
N PRO A 446 -14.60 14.56 27.75
CA PRO A 446 -15.78 14.88 28.55
C PRO A 446 -17.06 14.86 27.69
N GLY A 447 -18.04 14.06 28.10
CA GLY A 447 -19.29 13.85 27.35
C GLY A 447 -19.35 12.54 26.55
N MET A 448 -18.23 11.83 26.35
CA MET A 448 -18.30 10.39 26.06
C MET A 448 -18.54 9.63 27.37
N GLY A 449 -19.42 8.63 27.34
CA GLY A 449 -20.00 8.02 28.54
C GLY A 449 -18.98 7.34 29.45
N THR A 450 -19.34 7.16 30.72
CA THR A 450 -18.52 6.67 31.85
C THR A 450 -18.08 5.20 31.78
N ALA A 451 -18.02 4.62 30.58
CA ALA A 451 -17.62 3.25 30.29
C ALA A 451 -16.59 3.23 29.13
N THR A 452 -15.54 4.06 29.24
CA THR A 452 -14.38 4.07 28.33
C THR A 452 -13.57 2.78 28.50
N ARG A 453 -14.05 1.70 27.88
CA ARG A 453 -13.32 0.44 27.73
C ARG A 453 -11.94 0.66 27.07
N PRO A 454 -10.98 -0.25 27.28
CA PRO A 454 -9.80 -0.37 26.41
C PRO A 454 -10.17 -0.36 24.92
N ALA A 455 -9.21 0.00 24.07
CA ALA A 455 -9.38 -0.06 22.62
C ALA A 455 -9.90 -1.46 22.21
N PRO A 456 -10.95 -1.56 21.37
CA PRO A 456 -11.43 -2.84 20.89
C PRO A 456 -10.29 -3.64 20.27
N VAL A 457 -10.24 -4.94 20.61
CA VAL A 457 -9.41 -5.88 19.87
C VAL A 457 -10.06 -6.04 18.49
N ALA A 458 -9.31 -5.65 17.49
CA ALA A 458 -9.64 -5.75 16.08
C ALA A 458 -8.45 -6.46 15.43
N LEU A 459 -8.51 -7.80 15.45
CA LEU A 459 -7.50 -8.66 14.86
C LEU A 459 -7.53 -8.53 13.34
N LEU A 460 -6.37 -8.54 12.70
CA LEU A 460 -6.28 -8.65 11.25
C LEU A 460 -6.75 -10.04 10.79
N GLY A 461 -7.39 -10.12 9.62
CA GLY A 461 -8.03 -11.35 9.11
C GLY A 461 -7.07 -12.47 8.69
N ASN A 462 -5.76 -12.22 8.72
CA ASN A 462 -4.70 -13.21 8.62
C ASN A 462 -4.58 -14.06 9.91
N PHE A 463 -4.97 -13.54 11.07
CA PHE A 463 -5.01 -14.28 12.34
C PHE A 463 -6.33 -15.04 12.58
N ASN A 464 -7.18 -15.14 11.56
CA ASN A 464 -8.37 -16.01 11.60
C ASN A 464 -7.93 -17.48 11.67
N ALA A 465 -8.44 -18.21 12.65
CA ALA A 465 -8.34 -19.66 12.68
C ALA A 465 -9.23 -20.28 11.57
N LYS A 466 -8.95 -21.52 11.17
CA LYS A 466 -9.74 -22.23 10.15
C LYS A 466 -11.20 -22.46 10.59
N ALA A 467 -11.45 -22.50 11.90
CA ALA A 467 -12.78 -22.63 12.50
C ALA A 467 -13.64 -21.35 12.45
N GLY A 468 -13.09 -20.15 12.18
CA GLY A 468 -13.89 -18.93 12.12
C GLY A 468 -13.12 -17.61 12.14
N THR A 469 -13.84 -16.50 12.11
CA THR A 469 -13.27 -15.15 12.21
C THR A 469 -12.79 -14.87 13.63
N ALA A 470 -11.54 -14.40 13.77
CA ALA A 470 -10.93 -14.06 15.04
C ALA A 470 -11.69 -12.93 15.74
N ALA A 471 -12.10 -13.17 16.99
CA ALA A 471 -12.92 -12.25 17.76
C ALA A 471 -12.55 -12.23 19.25
N LEU A 472 -12.75 -11.08 19.89
CA LEU A 472 -12.78 -10.94 21.35
C LEU A 472 -14.24 -10.88 21.80
N ASP A 473 -14.66 -11.76 22.72
CA ASP A 473 -15.91 -11.55 23.46
C ASP A 473 -15.70 -10.35 24.41
N PRO A 474 -16.46 -9.24 24.24
CA PRO A 474 -16.24 -8.06 25.05
C PRO A 474 -16.79 -8.22 26.48
N THR A 475 -17.68 -9.17 26.74
CA THR A 475 -18.34 -9.36 28.04
C THR A 475 -17.50 -10.17 29.02
N VAL A 476 -16.87 -11.26 28.54
CA VAL A 476 -16.01 -12.15 29.34
C VAL A 476 -14.51 -11.98 29.06
N LEU A 477 -14.14 -11.10 28.11
CA LEU A 477 -12.75 -10.78 27.74
C LEU A 477 -11.95 -11.98 27.18
N THR A 478 -12.61 -12.97 26.60
CA THR A 478 -11.97 -14.15 25.99
C THR A 478 -11.82 -13.98 24.48
N CYS A 479 -10.66 -14.29 23.93
CA CYS A 479 -10.48 -14.40 22.48
C CYS A 479 -11.00 -15.76 21.97
N SER A 480 -11.46 -15.82 20.72
CA SER A 480 -11.96 -17.02 20.06
C SER A 480 -11.60 -17.03 18.58
N SER A 481 -11.42 -18.21 17.98
CA SER A 481 -11.09 -18.37 16.55
C SER A 481 -9.84 -17.60 16.10
N VAL A 482 -8.85 -17.48 16.98
CA VAL A 482 -7.54 -16.86 16.69
C VAL A 482 -6.51 -17.94 16.37
N SER A 483 -5.78 -17.81 15.25
CA SER A 483 -4.75 -18.77 14.84
C SER A 483 -3.68 -18.99 15.91
N CYS A 484 -3.26 -17.90 16.56
CA CYS A 484 -2.28 -17.85 17.66
C CYS A 484 -2.65 -18.70 18.90
N HIS A 485 -3.89 -19.16 19.01
CA HIS A 485 -4.38 -19.99 20.11
C HIS A 485 -4.98 -21.32 19.60
N GLY A 486 -4.67 -21.74 18.37
CA GLY A 486 -5.25 -22.96 17.78
C GLY A 486 -6.77 -22.88 17.61
N GLY A 487 -7.32 -21.67 17.42
CA GLY A 487 -8.75 -21.43 17.24
C GLY A 487 -9.64 -21.54 18.48
N ILE A 488 -9.12 -22.01 19.62
CA ILE A 488 -9.92 -22.26 20.83
C ILE A 488 -10.32 -20.96 21.56
N PRO A 489 -11.37 -20.99 22.40
CA PRO A 489 -11.66 -19.93 23.36
C PRO A 489 -10.55 -19.82 24.42
N THR A 490 -9.99 -18.63 24.63
CA THR A 490 -8.93 -18.39 25.63
C THR A 490 -9.51 -18.24 27.04
N PRO A 491 -8.67 -18.30 28.09
CA PRO A 491 -8.94 -17.63 29.36
C PRO A 491 -9.24 -16.13 29.17
N ALA A 492 -9.88 -15.51 30.17
CA ALA A 492 -10.21 -14.09 30.13
C ALA A 492 -8.96 -13.21 30.21
N TRP A 493 -8.93 -12.08 29.51
CA TRP A 493 -7.78 -11.18 29.48
C TRP A 493 -7.42 -10.67 30.88
N GLY A 494 -6.17 -10.88 31.30
CA GLY A 494 -5.69 -10.62 32.66
C GLY A 494 -6.05 -11.68 33.71
N GLN A 495 -6.72 -12.79 33.34
CA GLN A 495 -7.11 -13.86 34.26
C GLN A 495 -6.80 -15.25 33.67
N GLY A 496 -5.67 -15.82 34.09
CA GLY A 496 -5.20 -17.13 33.63
C GLY A 496 -4.28 -17.07 32.40
N THR A 497 -3.74 -18.22 32.02
CA THR A 497 -2.76 -18.38 30.93
C THR A 497 -2.95 -19.73 30.23
N ILE A 498 -2.46 -19.84 28.99
CA ILE A 498 -2.31 -21.12 28.26
C ILE A 498 -0.88 -21.63 28.50
N ALA A 499 -0.74 -22.84 29.04
CA ALA A 499 0.54 -23.41 29.46
C ALA A 499 1.27 -24.09 28.29
N VAL A 500 1.70 -23.31 27.28
CA VAL A 500 2.22 -23.78 25.98
C VAL A 500 3.37 -24.79 26.04
N ASN A 501 4.15 -24.82 27.13
CA ASN A 501 5.27 -25.74 27.34
C ASN A 501 4.88 -27.01 28.14
N THR A 502 3.60 -27.40 28.12
CA THR A 502 3.07 -28.59 28.82
C THR A 502 2.22 -29.42 27.87
N ASP A 503 2.20 -30.74 28.02
CA ASP A 503 1.36 -31.63 27.20
C ASP A 503 -0.11 -31.17 27.11
N ALA A 504 -0.70 -30.75 28.23
CA ALA A 504 -2.06 -30.22 28.26
C ALA A 504 -2.23 -28.94 27.42
N GLY A 505 -1.27 -28.02 27.46
CA GLY A 505 -1.26 -26.82 26.62
C GLY A 505 -0.97 -27.11 25.16
N CYS A 506 -0.08 -28.07 24.86
CA CYS A 506 0.16 -28.55 23.51
C CYS A 506 -1.13 -29.15 22.92
N ARG A 507 -1.83 -30.04 23.64
CA ARG A 507 -3.10 -30.65 23.17
C ARG A 507 -4.28 -29.67 23.09
N GLN A 508 -4.24 -28.55 23.81
CA GLN A 508 -5.23 -27.46 23.65
C GLN A 508 -5.13 -26.83 22.26
N CYS A 509 -3.92 -26.44 21.84
CA CYS A 509 -3.71 -25.79 20.55
C CYS A 509 -3.58 -26.78 19.37
N HIS A 510 -2.95 -27.94 19.58
CA HIS A 510 -2.61 -28.93 18.56
C HIS A 510 -3.45 -30.19 18.71
N GLN A 511 -4.64 -30.18 18.11
CA GLN A 511 -5.52 -31.35 18.08
C GLN A 511 -5.02 -32.39 17.06
N VAL A 512 -5.23 -33.67 17.33
CA VAL A 512 -4.89 -34.76 16.38
C VAL A 512 -5.80 -34.67 15.16
N GLY A 513 -5.20 -34.55 13.99
CA GLY A 513 -5.93 -34.25 12.76
C GLY A 513 -6.39 -35.50 12.00
N THR A 514 -7.50 -35.36 11.27
CA THR A 514 -7.99 -36.36 10.29
C THR A 514 -7.38 -36.16 8.90
N ALA A 515 -6.99 -34.92 8.58
CA ALA A 515 -6.28 -34.52 7.37
C ALA A 515 -5.26 -33.42 7.73
N GLN A 516 -4.32 -33.12 6.82
CA GLN A 516 -3.43 -31.98 6.98
C GLN A 516 -4.25 -30.69 7.24
N ALA A 517 -3.74 -29.83 8.12
CA ALA A 517 -4.37 -28.57 8.49
C ALA A 517 -5.85 -28.72 8.96
N THR A 518 -6.25 -29.86 9.54
CA THR A 518 -7.65 -30.15 9.91
C THR A 518 -7.70 -30.85 11.27
N PRO A 519 -8.42 -30.33 12.30
CA PRO A 519 -9.37 -29.21 12.22
C PRO A 519 -8.74 -27.84 11.96
N GLU A 520 -7.52 -27.61 12.45
CA GLU A 520 -6.78 -26.36 12.34
C GLU A 520 -5.44 -26.51 11.61
N ASN A 521 -4.88 -25.40 11.13
CA ASN A 521 -3.64 -25.38 10.32
C ASN A 521 -2.44 -26.05 11.03
N ASN A 522 -2.42 -26.02 12.36
CA ASN A 522 -1.39 -26.56 13.24
C ASN A 522 -1.68 -28.00 13.75
N ALA A 523 -2.69 -28.69 13.20
CA ALA A 523 -3.14 -30.00 13.70
C ALA A 523 -2.07 -31.11 13.57
N ALA A 524 -1.97 -31.94 14.62
CA ALA A 524 -1.04 -33.07 14.71
C ALA A 524 -1.54 -34.27 13.88
N TRP A 525 -1.46 -34.15 12.55
CA TRP A 525 -1.90 -35.16 11.58
C TRP A 525 -0.77 -36.06 11.05
N SER A 526 0.47 -35.57 11.03
CA SER A 526 1.62 -36.26 10.41
C SER A 526 2.16 -37.43 11.24
N GLY A 527 2.80 -38.40 10.60
CA GLY A 527 3.46 -39.52 11.27
C GLY A 527 2.51 -40.36 12.11
N LEU A 528 3.00 -40.85 13.26
CA LEU A 528 2.25 -41.76 14.14
C LEU A 528 1.65 -41.05 15.38
N HIS A 529 1.36 -39.74 15.31
CA HIS A 529 0.79 -38.99 16.45
C HIS A 529 -0.49 -39.61 16.99
N GLY A 530 -1.45 -39.96 16.12
CA GLY A 530 -2.72 -40.57 16.54
C GLY A 530 -2.57 -41.95 17.21
N PHE A 531 -1.47 -42.67 16.98
CA PHE A 531 -1.15 -43.92 17.66
C PHE A 531 -0.49 -43.68 19.02
N HIS A 532 0.52 -42.81 19.07
CA HIS A 532 1.28 -42.53 20.30
C HIS A 532 0.46 -41.79 21.36
N LEU A 533 -0.42 -40.88 20.93
CA LEU A 533 -1.28 -40.08 21.81
C LEU A 533 -2.54 -40.85 22.27
N ALA A 534 -2.82 -42.03 21.71
CA ALA A 534 -3.94 -42.88 22.09
C ALA A 534 -3.66 -43.63 23.40
N ALA A 535 -4.72 -43.98 24.14
CA ALA A 535 -4.64 -44.55 25.48
C ALA A 535 -3.92 -45.92 25.59
N GLY A 536 -3.66 -46.60 24.46
CA GLY A 536 -2.86 -47.84 24.43
C GLY A 536 -1.34 -47.62 24.47
N VAL A 537 -0.86 -46.40 24.20
CA VAL A 537 0.55 -46.00 24.27
C VAL A 537 0.76 -44.89 25.30
N GLY A 538 -0.10 -43.86 25.28
CA GLY A 538 -0.18 -42.83 26.30
C GLY A 538 0.99 -41.84 26.34
N ALA A 539 1.75 -41.70 25.26
CA ALA A 539 2.88 -40.77 25.19
C ALA A 539 2.41 -39.30 25.29
N LEU A 540 3.28 -38.45 25.83
CA LEU A 540 3.07 -37.01 25.98
C LEU A 540 3.80 -36.25 24.86
N CYS A 541 3.27 -35.07 24.49
CA CYS A 541 3.95 -34.18 23.55
C CYS A 541 5.37 -33.83 24.03
N THR A 542 5.53 -33.63 25.34
CA THR A 542 6.79 -33.30 26.02
C THR A 542 7.78 -34.46 26.11
N ASP A 543 7.37 -35.71 25.82
CA ASP A 543 8.30 -36.84 25.79
C ASP A 543 9.20 -36.79 24.56
N CYS A 544 8.67 -36.24 23.45
CA CYS A 544 9.35 -36.13 22.17
C CYS A 544 9.78 -34.69 21.81
N HIS A 545 9.01 -33.68 22.21
CA HIS A 545 9.18 -32.30 21.76
C HIS A 545 9.52 -31.34 22.91
N SER A 546 10.39 -30.37 22.65
CA SER A 546 10.66 -29.25 23.56
C SER A 546 10.88 -27.94 22.82
N MET A 547 10.12 -26.92 23.23
CA MET A 547 10.27 -25.55 22.73
C MET A 547 11.51 -24.85 23.28
N THR A 548 12.21 -25.43 24.26
CA THR A 548 13.45 -24.90 24.82
C THR A 548 14.71 -25.57 24.24
N ASN A 549 14.58 -26.34 23.14
CA ASN A 549 15.71 -27.06 22.54
C ASN A 549 16.69 -26.17 21.74
N GLY A 550 16.38 -24.88 21.55
CA GLY A 550 17.26 -23.90 20.91
C GLY A 550 17.35 -23.99 19.38
N THR A 551 16.53 -24.84 18.73
CA THR A 551 16.49 -24.90 17.26
C THR A 551 15.74 -23.72 16.64
N PRO A 552 15.99 -23.39 15.35
CA PRO A 552 15.21 -22.37 14.64
C PRO A 552 13.70 -22.66 14.63
N GLY A 553 13.29 -23.92 14.43
CA GLY A 553 11.86 -24.29 14.47
C GLY A 553 11.22 -24.09 15.85
N ALA A 554 11.94 -24.35 16.94
CA ALA A 554 11.44 -24.08 18.29
C ALA A 554 11.36 -22.57 18.60
N ALA A 555 12.38 -21.79 18.19
CA ALA A 555 12.41 -20.34 18.39
C ALA A 555 11.35 -19.60 17.54
N ASN A 556 11.04 -20.10 16.34
CA ASN A 556 10.13 -19.47 15.39
C ASN A 556 8.67 -19.95 15.48
N HIS A 557 8.30 -20.71 16.52
CA HIS A 557 6.97 -21.34 16.68
C HIS A 557 5.76 -20.39 16.72
N PHE A 558 5.99 -19.07 16.81
CA PHE A 558 4.95 -18.05 16.77
C PHE A 558 5.22 -16.97 15.68
N ALA A 559 6.15 -17.22 14.77
CA ALA A 559 6.70 -16.20 13.87
C ALA A 559 5.91 -15.99 12.57
N HIS A 560 5.05 -16.95 12.16
CA HIS A 560 4.29 -16.90 10.90
C HIS A 560 2.82 -17.31 11.09
N LEU A 561 2.25 -17.03 12.26
CA LEU A 561 0.84 -17.27 12.65
C LEU A 561 -0.19 -16.50 11.79
N ASP A 562 0.28 -15.56 10.97
CA ASP A 562 -0.46 -14.86 9.94
C ASP A 562 -0.58 -15.65 8.62
N THR A 563 0.09 -16.79 8.51
CA THR A 563 0.08 -17.66 7.33
C THR A 563 -0.68 -18.96 7.60
N PRO A 564 -1.30 -19.59 6.57
CA PRO A 564 -1.87 -20.93 6.71
C PRO A 564 -0.82 -22.06 6.82
N GLN A 565 0.46 -21.75 6.97
CA GLN A 565 1.58 -22.71 6.90
C GLN A 565 2.29 -22.78 8.25
N MET A 566 2.50 -24.00 8.75
CA MET A 566 3.17 -24.25 10.03
C MET A 566 4.64 -23.82 9.98
N GLU A 567 5.15 -23.18 11.04
CA GLU A 567 6.52 -22.65 11.08
C GLU A 567 7.60 -23.75 11.06
N GLY A 568 8.29 -23.85 9.91
CA GLY A 568 9.41 -24.76 9.71
C GLY A 568 9.01 -26.25 9.71
N PRO A 569 10.00 -27.15 9.65
CA PRO A 569 9.74 -28.58 9.83
C PRO A 569 9.49 -28.84 11.33
N ALA A 570 8.30 -29.32 11.69
CA ALA A 570 7.95 -29.60 13.10
C ALA A 570 8.97 -30.51 13.83
N GLY A 571 9.70 -31.36 13.09
CA GLY A 571 10.81 -32.17 13.61
C GLY A 571 12.01 -31.39 14.17
N ASP A 572 12.11 -30.07 13.94
CA ASP A 572 13.08 -29.21 14.62
C ASP A 572 12.81 -29.12 16.13
N THR A 573 11.56 -29.25 16.57
CA THR A 573 11.20 -29.21 18.00
C THR A 573 11.54 -30.51 18.76
N ILE A 574 12.02 -31.56 18.10
CA ILE A 574 12.30 -32.85 18.73
C ILE A 574 13.50 -32.74 19.69
N LEU A 575 13.31 -33.19 20.93
CA LEU A 575 14.32 -33.30 21.99
C LEU A 575 13.89 -34.42 22.95
N LEU A 576 13.99 -35.67 22.50
CA LEU A 576 13.43 -36.84 23.19
C LEU A 576 13.92 -36.93 24.64
N LEU A 577 12.98 -36.90 25.59
CA LEU A 577 13.20 -36.95 27.04
C LEU A 577 14.26 -35.92 27.54
N GLY A 578 14.38 -34.78 26.87
CA GLY A 578 15.37 -33.75 27.18
C GLY A 578 16.81 -34.08 26.75
N SER A 579 17.03 -35.18 26.05
CA SER A 579 18.36 -35.61 25.59
C SER A 579 18.89 -34.71 24.46
N THR A 580 20.08 -34.15 24.65
CA THR A 580 20.78 -33.32 23.65
C THR A 580 21.50 -34.13 22.57
N ALA A 581 21.38 -35.47 22.58
CA ALA A 581 21.83 -36.31 21.49
C ALA A 581 20.89 -36.13 20.27
N ASN A 582 21.46 -36.05 19.06
CA ASN A 582 20.69 -35.97 17.81
C ASN A 582 19.96 -37.29 17.52
N VAL A 583 18.80 -37.48 18.15
CA VAL A 583 17.95 -38.66 17.99
C VAL A 583 17.21 -38.65 16.65
N TYR A 584 16.79 -37.47 16.16
CA TYR A 584 16.03 -37.34 14.92
C TYR A 584 16.93 -37.04 13.71
N ASP A 585 16.92 -37.95 12.73
CA ASP A 585 17.55 -37.74 11.44
C ASP A 585 16.59 -36.93 10.54
N LYS A 586 16.96 -35.67 10.24
CA LYS A 586 16.13 -34.78 9.42
C LYS A 586 16.06 -35.18 7.93
N ALA A 587 17.01 -35.96 7.43
CA ALA A 587 17.07 -36.40 6.04
C ALA A 587 16.22 -37.66 5.82
N ASN A 588 16.36 -38.66 6.71
CA ASN A 588 15.58 -39.90 6.68
C ASN A 588 14.20 -39.77 7.36
N GLN A 589 14.01 -38.70 8.15
CA GLN A 589 12.80 -38.40 8.91
C GLN A 589 12.43 -39.56 9.86
N ASN A 590 13.42 -40.11 10.55
CA ASN A 590 13.28 -41.22 11.50
C ASN A 590 14.05 -40.95 12.82
N CYS A 591 13.84 -41.80 13.82
CA CYS A 591 14.41 -41.61 15.16
C CYS A 591 15.34 -42.78 15.51
N THR A 592 16.55 -42.50 15.97
CA THR A 592 17.62 -43.50 16.23
C THR A 592 17.45 -44.30 17.54
N VAL A 593 16.23 -44.36 18.09
CA VAL A 593 15.92 -44.89 19.43
C VAL A 593 15.00 -46.10 19.41
N THR A 594 15.05 -46.85 20.51
CA THR A 594 14.09 -47.93 20.81
C THR A 594 13.17 -47.49 21.94
N CYS A 595 11.86 -47.49 21.71
CA CYS A 595 10.83 -47.14 22.70
C CYS A 595 9.75 -48.22 22.68
N HIS A 596 9.18 -48.58 23.84
CA HIS A 596 8.22 -49.69 23.99
C HIS A 596 8.65 -51.04 23.36
N GLY A 597 9.97 -51.27 23.24
CA GLY A 597 10.55 -52.46 22.59
C GLY A 597 10.69 -52.38 21.06
N HIS A 598 10.26 -51.29 20.43
CA HIS A 598 10.32 -51.10 18.98
C HIS A 598 11.39 -50.07 18.57
N ALA A 599 12.17 -50.40 17.53
CA ALA A 599 13.21 -49.53 16.99
C ALA A 599 12.64 -48.55 15.93
N HIS A 600 12.77 -47.26 16.17
CA HIS A 600 12.14 -46.21 15.36
C HIS A 600 12.97 -45.78 14.14
N THR A 601 14.11 -46.42 13.90
CA THR A 601 14.93 -46.28 12.69
C THR A 601 14.24 -46.84 11.45
N ALA A 602 13.41 -47.88 11.62
CA ALA A 602 12.75 -48.58 10.52
C ALA A 602 11.47 -47.89 10.01
N SER A 603 11.03 -46.79 10.63
CA SER A 603 9.79 -46.08 10.30
C SER A 603 10.06 -44.60 10.03
N SER A 604 9.62 -44.11 8.87
CA SER A 604 9.64 -42.68 8.57
C SER A 604 8.41 -41.98 9.17
N TRP A 605 8.63 -40.83 9.79
CA TRP A 605 7.63 -39.97 10.41
C TRP A 605 7.12 -38.88 9.45
N LYS A 606 7.49 -38.98 8.17
CA LYS A 606 7.00 -38.13 7.09
C LYS A 606 5.46 -38.08 7.09
N GLY A 607 4.91 -36.87 7.00
CA GLY A 607 3.47 -36.64 7.09
C GLY A 607 2.67 -37.34 5.99
N GLY A 608 1.55 -37.96 6.39
CA GLY A 608 0.68 -38.76 5.53
C GLY A 608 0.56 -40.22 6.00
N PRO A 609 -0.22 -41.05 5.29
CA PRO A 609 -0.26 -42.49 5.52
C PRO A 609 1.12 -43.14 5.36
N SER A 610 1.45 -44.11 6.22
CA SER A 610 2.74 -44.82 6.22
C SER A 610 3.12 -45.46 4.88
N HIS A 611 2.11 -45.77 4.05
CA HIS A 611 2.23 -45.99 2.61
C HIS A 611 1.00 -45.38 1.90
N PRO A 612 1.13 -44.89 0.66
CA PRO A 612 0.00 -44.36 -0.10
C PRO A 612 -1.06 -45.43 -0.38
N VAL A 613 -2.27 -45.00 -0.74
CA VAL A 613 -3.35 -45.87 -1.23
C VAL A 613 -3.59 -45.55 -2.71
N PRO A 614 -3.50 -46.52 -3.64
CA PRO A 614 -3.23 -47.94 -3.41
C PRO A 614 -1.75 -48.19 -3.03
N TYR A 615 -1.52 -49.17 -2.17
CA TYR A 615 -0.16 -49.63 -1.89
C TYR A 615 0.22 -50.74 -2.88
N LEU A 616 0.93 -50.37 -3.94
CA LEU A 616 1.33 -51.29 -5.02
C LEU A 616 2.66 -52.02 -4.73
N GLY A 617 3.17 -51.92 -3.50
CA GLY A 617 4.44 -52.55 -3.11
C GLY A 617 4.34 -54.08 -2.99
N THR A 618 5.49 -54.75 -3.17
CA THR A 618 5.62 -56.21 -3.02
C THR A 618 5.20 -56.72 -1.64
N GLY A 619 5.33 -55.90 -0.59
CA GLY A 619 4.82 -56.23 0.75
C GLY A 619 3.30 -56.33 0.84
N HIS A 620 2.55 -55.73 -0.08
CA HIS A 620 1.09 -55.86 -0.18
C HIS A 620 0.69 -56.93 -1.20
N THR A 621 1.27 -56.92 -2.40
CA THR A 621 0.95 -57.93 -3.43
C THR A 621 1.42 -59.34 -3.07
N GLY A 622 2.39 -59.48 -2.16
CA GLY A 622 2.81 -60.75 -1.56
C GLY A 622 2.08 -61.17 -0.27
N ALA A 623 1.16 -60.36 0.28
CA ALA A 623 0.51 -60.60 1.56
C ALA A 623 -0.61 -61.67 1.55
N GLY A 624 -0.48 -62.70 0.72
CA GLY A 624 -1.50 -63.74 0.49
C GLY A 624 -1.65 -64.79 1.61
N THR A 625 -1.01 -64.62 2.77
CA THR A 625 -1.12 -65.55 3.91
C THR A 625 -1.30 -64.82 5.23
N ALA A 626 -2.07 -65.41 6.16
CA ALA A 626 -2.31 -64.83 7.48
C ALA A 626 -1.00 -64.61 8.27
N THR A 627 0.00 -65.48 8.09
CA THR A 627 1.34 -65.32 8.70
C THR A 627 2.05 -64.07 8.19
N ALA A 628 2.05 -63.82 6.88
CA ALA A 628 2.67 -62.62 6.29
C ALA A 628 1.92 -61.34 6.70
N PHE A 629 0.59 -61.35 6.69
CA PHE A 629 -0.21 -60.23 7.17
C PHE A 629 0.04 -59.93 8.65
N ASN A 630 0.07 -60.97 9.51
CA ASN A 630 0.28 -60.79 10.94
C ASN A 630 1.68 -60.23 11.25
N ALA A 631 2.72 -60.68 10.54
CA ALA A 631 4.10 -60.24 10.75
C ALA A 631 4.38 -58.78 10.36
N THR A 632 3.58 -58.15 9.49
CA THR A 632 3.91 -56.84 8.89
C THR A 632 2.77 -55.81 8.91
N CYS A 633 1.50 -56.24 8.89
CA CYS A 633 0.36 -55.35 8.70
C CYS A 633 -0.60 -55.27 9.89
N SER A 634 -0.64 -56.29 10.75
CA SER A 634 -1.65 -56.42 11.82
C SER A 634 -1.58 -55.35 12.93
N SER A 635 -0.47 -54.63 13.05
CA SER A 635 -0.32 -53.48 13.94
C SER A 635 -1.13 -52.25 13.51
N CYS A 636 -1.46 -52.13 12.22
CA CYS A 636 -2.16 -50.98 11.65
C CYS A 636 -3.51 -51.36 11.02
N HIS A 637 -3.60 -52.52 10.38
CA HIS A 637 -4.78 -53.00 9.64
C HIS A 637 -5.44 -54.20 10.33
N ALA A 638 -6.75 -54.34 10.15
CA ALA A 638 -7.47 -55.59 10.42
C ALA A 638 -8.03 -56.21 9.12
N VAL A 639 -8.15 -57.54 9.08
CA VAL A 639 -8.78 -58.25 7.95
C VAL A 639 -10.31 -58.06 7.97
N THR A 640 -10.89 -57.97 9.17
CA THR A 640 -12.32 -57.83 9.46
C THR A 640 -12.53 -57.03 10.74
N GLY A 641 -13.70 -56.43 10.94
CA GLY A 641 -14.04 -55.69 12.18
C GLY A 641 -13.64 -54.21 12.06
N SER A 642 -12.63 -53.79 12.83
CA SER A 642 -12.08 -52.43 12.79
C SER A 642 -10.55 -52.49 12.87
N SER A 643 -9.86 -51.70 12.03
CA SER A 643 -8.41 -51.59 12.06
C SER A 643 -7.91 -50.90 13.33
N PRO A 644 -6.74 -51.30 13.89
CA PRO A 644 -6.10 -50.60 15.01
C PRO A 644 -5.86 -49.11 14.75
N VAL A 645 -5.54 -48.74 13.51
CA VAL A 645 -5.49 -47.35 13.04
C VAL A 645 -6.83 -47.02 12.38
N ALA A 646 -7.58 -46.07 12.94
CA ALA A 646 -8.96 -45.75 12.52
C ALA A 646 -9.08 -45.26 11.05
N THR A 647 -8.00 -44.79 10.45
CA THR A 647 -7.92 -44.37 9.03
C THR A 647 -7.45 -45.49 8.08
N ALA A 648 -7.04 -46.66 8.59
CA ALA A 648 -6.53 -47.76 7.79
C ALA A 648 -7.68 -48.68 7.31
N PRO A 649 -7.87 -48.89 5.99
CA PRO A 649 -8.96 -49.72 5.48
C PRO A 649 -8.78 -51.20 5.83
N LEU A 650 -9.91 -51.91 6.00
CA LEU A 650 -9.95 -53.38 6.05
C LEU A 650 -9.65 -53.96 4.66
N CYS A 651 -9.18 -55.20 4.58
CA CYS A 651 -8.98 -55.87 3.29
C CYS A 651 -10.23 -55.88 2.40
N THR A 652 -11.42 -56.11 2.99
CA THR A 652 -12.71 -56.16 2.27
C THR A 652 -13.17 -54.82 1.69
N VAL A 653 -12.52 -53.70 2.04
CA VAL A 653 -12.79 -52.37 1.47
C VAL A 653 -12.21 -52.24 0.04
N CYS A 654 -11.21 -53.05 -0.29
CA CYS A 654 -10.60 -53.11 -1.63
C CYS A 654 -10.82 -54.47 -2.34
N HIS A 655 -10.99 -55.56 -1.58
CA HIS A 655 -11.19 -56.91 -2.10
C HIS A 655 -12.65 -57.34 -1.87
N THR A 656 -13.51 -57.05 -2.86
CA THR A 656 -14.96 -57.16 -2.76
C THR A 656 -15.49 -58.59 -2.74
N ALA A 657 -14.77 -59.56 -3.31
CA ALA A 657 -15.16 -60.97 -3.28
C ALA A 657 -14.76 -61.69 -1.97
N GLY A 658 -14.00 -61.03 -1.10
CA GLY A 658 -13.49 -61.58 0.15
C GLY A 658 -12.02 -61.23 0.39
N SER A 659 -11.52 -61.53 1.58
CA SER A 659 -10.11 -61.27 1.93
C SER A 659 -9.14 -61.97 0.96
N PRO A 660 -8.01 -61.33 0.57
CA PRO A 660 -7.00 -61.97 -0.27
C PRO A 660 -6.33 -63.19 0.40
N LEU A 661 -6.50 -63.34 1.72
CA LEU A 661 -6.11 -64.52 2.51
C LEU A 661 -7.01 -65.74 2.27
N THR A 662 -8.17 -65.53 1.63
CA THR A 662 -9.22 -66.54 1.40
C THR A 662 -9.62 -66.65 -0.08
N VAL A 663 -9.47 -65.58 -0.85
CA VAL A 663 -9.76 -65.52 -2.28
C VAL A 663 -8.53 -64.93 -2.98
N ALA A 664 -7.66 -65.79 -3.49
CA ALA A 664 -6.34 -65.37 -3.99
C ALA A 664 -6.41 -64.64 -5.34
N ASN A 665 -5.40 -63.81 -5.61
CA ASN A 665 -5.16 -63.13 -6.90
C ASN A 665 -6.35 -62.25 -7.35
N CYS A 666 -6.52 -62.07 -8.66
CA CYS A 666 -7.56 -61.24 -9.28
C CYS A 666 -8.98 -61.57 -8.80
N ALA A 667 -9.25 -62.85 -8.47
CA ALA A 667 -10.55 -63.33 -8.04
C ALA A 667 -11.06 -62.65 -6.76
N SER A 668 -10.17 -62.01 -5.97
CA SER A 668 -10.54 -61.14 -4.85
C SER A 668 -11.38 -59.92 -5.24
N CYS A 669 -11.40 -59.54 -6.53
CA CYS A 669 -12.16 -58.41 -7.07
C CYS A 669 -12.96 -58.74 -8.34
N HIS A 670 -12.41 -59.52 -9.28
CA HIS A 670 -13.09 -59.88 -10.54
C HIS A 670 -12.51 -61.15 -11.22
N GLY A 671 -13.21 -61.66 -12.24
CA GLY A 671 -12.72 -62.76 -13.08
C GLY A 671 -11.47 -62.39 -13.89
N ASN A 672 -10.61 -63.39 -14.17
CA ASN A 672 -9.43 -63.24 -15.01
C ASN A 672 -9.54 -64.17 -16.23
N PRO A 673 -9.72 -63.66 -17.46
CA PRO A 673 -9.93 -62.26 -17.84
C PRO A 673 -11.34 -61.75 -17.46
N PRO A 674 -11.62 -60.42 -17.59
CA PRO A 674 -12.96 -59.86 -17.39
C PRO A 674 -14.02 -60.49 -18.32
N ALA A 675 -15.27 -60.55 -17.84
CA ALA A 675 -16.32 -61.41 -18.39
C ALA A 675 -17.67 -60.71 -18.61
N GLY A 676 -17.70 -59.38 -18.52
CA GLY A 676 -18.92 -58.58 -18.66
C GLY A 676 -19.47 -58.45 -20.09
N SER A 677 -20.50 -57.61 -20.21
CA SER A 677 -21.24 -57.37 -21.46
C SER A 677 -21.13 -55.95 -22.01
N ALA A 678 -20.45 -55.02 -21.33
CA ALA A 678 -20.47 -53.57 -21.62
C ALA A 678 -19.05 -52.99 -21.67
N PHE A 679 -18.75 -52.13 -22.64
CA PHE A 679 -17.38 -51.60 -22.81
C PHE A 679 -16.91 -50.83 -21.56
N PRO A 680 -15.66 -51.02 -21.09
CA PRO A 680 -14.65 -52.00 -21.53
C PRO A 680 -14.66 -53.41 -20.87
N ASP A 681 -15.52 -53.70 -19.89
CA ASP A 681 -15.67 -55.08 -19.36
C ASP A 681 -16.49 -55.98 -20.30
N VAL A 682 -15.79 -56.61 -21.24
CA VAL A 682 -16.38 -57.38 -22.34
C VAL A 682 -15.69 -58.74 -22.47
N ALA A 683 -16.39 -59.83 -22.17
CA ALA A 683 -15.88 -61.21 -22.33
C ALA A 683 -15.22 -61.42 -23.71
N GLY A 684 -15.97 -61.13 -24.78
CA GLY A 684 -15.47 -61.01 -26.16
C GLY A 684 -14.57 -62.15 -26.61
N ALA A 685 -13.48 -61.81 -27.30
CA ALA A 685 -12.50 -62.78 -27.79
C ALA A 685 -11.34 -63.06 -26.79
N HIS A 686 -11.42 -62.63 -25.52
CA HIS A 686 -10.31 -62.80 -24.55
C HIS A 686 -9.86 -64.25 -24.39
N ALA A 687 -10.80 -65.20 -24.31
CA ALA A 687 -10.50 -66.63 -24.20
C ALA A 687 -9.71 -67.19 -25.40
N ARG A 688 -9.87 -66.61 -26.60
CA ARG A 688 -9.10 -67.00 -27.80
C ARG A 688 -7.69 -66.43 -27.77
N HIS A 689 -7.52 -65.20 -27.28
CA HIS A 689 -6.20 -64.55 -27.18
C HIS A 689 -5.37 -65.11 -26.04
N ASN A 690 -5.98 -65.42 -24.88
CA ASN A 690 -5.31 -66.12 -23.78
C ASN A 690 -4.91 -67.57 -24.11
N ALA A 691 -5.40 -68.15 -25.20
CA ALA A 691 -4.94 -69.45 -25.71
C ALA A 691 -3.66 -69.35 -26.57
N LEU A 692 -3.22 -68.14 -26.94
CA LEU A 692 -1.98 -67.91 -27.68
C LEU A 692 -0.79 -67.84 -26.72
N ALA A 693 0.26 -68.62 -27.02
CA ALA A 693 1.53 -68.54 -26.31
C ALA A 693 2.12 -67.12 -26.42
N GLY A 694 2.59 -66.57 -25.31
CA GLY A 694 3.10 -65.18 -25.24
C GLY A 694 2.03 -64.11 -24.99
N VAL A 695 0.73 -64.39 -25.19
CA VAL A 695 -0.37 -63.48 -24.82
C VAL A 695 -1.09 -63.94 -23.54
N ALA A 696 -1.10 -65.25 -23.27
CA ALA A 696 -1.67 -65.84 -22.07
C ALA A 696 -1.30 -65.09 -20.77
N ALA A 697 -2.31 -64.51 -20.12
CA ALA A 697 -2.23 -63.73 -18.88
C ALA A 697 -1.36 -62.44 -18.92
N GLN A 698 -0.96 -61.96 -20.11
CA GLN A 698 -0.22 -60.69 -20.28
C GLN A 698 -1.18 -59.58 -20.72
N CYS A 699 -1.96 -59.01 -19.79
CA CYS A 699 -2.98 -58.02 -20.12
C CYS A 699 -2.38 -56.76 -20.77
N GLY A 700 -1.14 -56.40 -20.40
CA GLY A 700 -0.38 -55.27 -20.92
C GLY A 700 -0.09 -55.31 -22.43
N VAL A 701 -0.31 -56.45 -23.12
CA VAL A 701 -0.23 -56.55 -24.59
C VAL A 701 -1.29 -55.68 -25.28
N CYS A 702 -2.52 -55.68 -24.73
CA CYS A 702 -3.69 -54.95 -25.26
C CYS A 702 -4.17 -53.82 -24.32
N HIS A 703 -3.64 -53.75 -23.10
CA HIS A 703 -3.95 -52.75 -22.09
C HIS A 703 -2.65 -52.16 -21.50
N THR A 704 -1.82 -51.56 -22.34
CA THR A 704 -0.54 -50.94 -21.98
C THR A 704 -0.64 -50.11 -20.70
N ASN A 705 0.34 -50.26 -19.82
CA ASN A 705 0.42 -49.64 -18.49
C ASN A 705 -0.76 -49.92 -17.53
N SER A 706 -1.66 -50.84 -17.88
CA SER A 706 -2.89 -51.17 -17.12
C SER A 706 -3.01 -52.65 -16.73
N ASP A 707 -1.88 -53.37 -16.76
CA ASP A 707 -1.76 -54.74 -16.27
C ASP A 707 -1.87 -54.81 -14.73
N ALA A 708 -2.02 -56.02 -14.18
CA ALA A 708 -2.21 -56.25 -12.75
C ALA A 708 -1.09 -55.61 -11.90
N GLY A 709 -1.47 -54.98 -10.79
CA GLY A 709 -0.53 -54.27 -9.90
C GLY A 709 -0.12 -52.87 -10.36
N THR A 710 -0.59 -52.37 -11.51
CA THR A 710 -0.34 -50.98 -11.94
C THR A 710 -1.31 -49.97 -11.31
N GLN A 711 -0.89 -48.71 -11.23
CA GLN A 711 -1.76 -47.61 -10.81
C GLN A 711 -2.96 -47.42 -11.75
N SER A 712 -2.78 -47.66 -13.05
CA SER A 712 -3.90 -47.61 -14.01
C SER A 712 -4.91 -48.72 -13.75
N HIS A 713 -4.45 -49.94 -13.50
CA HIS A 713 -5.34 -51.07 -13.17
C HIS A 713 -6.20 -50.77 -11.93
N TYR A 714 -5.60 -50.27 -10.84
CA TYR A 714 -6.37 -49.77 -9.70
C TYR A 714 -7.31 -48.62 -10.08
N ALA A 715 -6.83 -47.64 -10.85
CA ALA A 715 -7.60 -46.46 -11.23
C ALA A 715 -8.79 -46.74 -12.18
N HIS A 716 -8.89 -47.94 -12.73
CA HIS A 716 -10.00 -48.41 -13.57
C HIS A 716 -10.70 -49.67 -12.99
N ALA A 717 -10.37 -50.06 -11.76
CA ALA A 717 -11.04 -51.15 -11.05
C ALA A 717 -12.40 -50.70 -10.48
N ASN A 718 -13.36 -51.63 -10.49
CA ASN A 718 -14.70 -51.44 -9.94
C ASN A 718 -14.69 -51.26 -8.41
N ALA A 719 -15.72 -50.57 -7.89
CA ALA A 719 -16.03 -50.47 -6.46
C ALA A 719 -14.94 -49.90 -5.54
N ARG A 720 -14.12 -48.96 -6.03
CA ARG A 720 -13.18 -48.20 -5.17
C ARG A 720 -13.92 -47.37 -4.10
N PRO A 721 -13.39 -47.24 -2.88
CA PRO A 721 -13.98 -46.41 -1.82
C PRO A 721 -14.17 -44.95 -2.27
N GLY A 722 -15.38 -44.43 -2.10
CA GLY A 722 -15.73 -43.05 -2.48
C GLY A 722 -15.89 -42.80 -3.98
N ALA A 723 -15.72 -43.80 -4.85
CA ALA A 723 -15.93 -43.68 -6.29
C ALA A 723 -17.18 -44.44 -6.73
N ASP A 724 -18.07 -43.76 -7.45
CA ASP A 724 -19.23 -44.37 -8.10
C ASP A 724 -18.76 -45.34 -9.20
N ALA A 725 -19.02 -46.63 -9.01
CA ALA A 725 -18.63 -47.69 -9.94
C ALA A 725 -19.25 -47.54 -11.34
N LEU A 726 -20.30 -46.73 -11.50
CA LEU A 726 -20.93 -46.44 -12.79
C LEU A 726 -20.28 -45.24 -13.52
N ARG A 727 -19.31 -44.54 -12.89
CA ARG A 727 -18.61 -43.36 -13.47
C ARG A 727 -17.17 -43.62 -13.87
N VAL A 728 -16.62 -44.75 -13.46
CA VAL A 728 -15.26 -45.17 -13.79
C VAL A 728 -15.35 -46.04 -15.05
N PRO A 729 -14.82 -45.61 -16.21
CA PRO A 729 -14.59 -46.57 -17.29
C PRO A 729 -13.53 -47.58 -16.83
N PRO A 730 -13.70 -48.89 -17.08
CA PRO A 730 -12.60 -49.85 -17.03
C PRO A 730 -11.41 -49.49 -17.95
N ALA A 731 -10.33 -50.27 -17.88
CA ALA A 731 -9.05 -49.90 -18.48
C ALA A 731 -9.15 -49.71 -20.01
N PRO A 732 -8.58 -48.63 -20.58
CA PRO A 732 -8.61 -48.39 -22.02
C PRO A 732 -7.81 -49.48 -22.77
N THR A 733 -8.26 -49.81 -23.98
CA THR A 733 -7.47 -50.60 -24.92
C THR A 733 -6.32 -49.76 -25.45
N GLY A 734 -5.10 -50.25 -25.35
CA GLY A 734 -3.89 -49.60 -25.85
C GLY A 734 -2.81 -50.65 -26.04
N PHE A 735 -2.27 -50.74 -27.26
CA PHE A 735 -1.32 -51.80 -27.62
C PHE A 735 0.12 -51.41 -27.24
N SER A 736 0.96 -52.41 -26.96
CA SER A 736 2.40 -52.18 -26.94
C SER A 736 2.90 -51.91 -28.36
N GLY A 737 3.79 -50.92 -28.53
CA GLY A 737 4.39 -50.59 -29.83
C GLY A 737 5.16 -51.74 -30.47
N THR A 738 5.50 -52.79 -29.71
CA THR A 738 6.02 -54.07 -30.19
C THR A 738 5.12 -54.77 -31.22
N TYR A 739 3.80 -54.53 -31.17
CA TYR A 739 2.79 -55.16 -32.04
C TYR A 739 2.26 -54.21 -33.13
N ASN A 740 2.94 -53.09 -33.36
CA ASN A 740 2.65 -52.21 -34.49
C ASN A 740 2.97 -52.91 -35.82
N ALA A 741 2.05 -52.83 -36.77
CA ALA A 741 2.31 -53.16 -38.16
C ALA A 741 3.26 -52.15 -38.82
N LYS A 742 3.88 -52.53 -39.94
CA LYS A 742 4.62 -51.61 -40.83
C LYS A 742 3.72 -50.53 -41.43
N ALA A 743 2.42 -50.79 -41.51
CA ALA A 743 1.40 -49.83 -41.96
C ALA A 743 1.16 -48.67 -40.97
N GLY A 744 1.50 -48.84 -39.68
CA GLY A 744 1.32 -47.79 -38.67
C GLY A 744 1.14 -48.31 -37.25
N ALA A 745 0.83 -47.40 -36.32
CA ALA A 745 0.58 -47.76 -34.93
C ALA A 745 -0.70 -48.61 -34.78
N ALA A 746 -0.61 -49.67 -33.99
CA ALA A 746 -1.71 -50.55 -33.63
C ALA A 746 -2.82 -49.77 -32.90
N ALA A 747 -4.06 -49.90 -33.39
CA ALA A 747 -5.18 -49.11 -32.92
C ALA A 747 -6.47 -49.95 -32.78
N PHE A 748 -7.35 -49.52 -31.88
CA PHE A 748 -8.68 -50.10 -31.67
C PHE A 748 -9.75 -49.04 -31.96
N ALA A 749 -10.72 -49.38 -32.80
CA ALA A 749 -11.86 -48.53 -33.15
C ALA A 749 -13.08 -48.89 -32.29
N PRO A 750 -13.42 -48.13 -31.23
CA PRO A 750 -14.46 -48.52 -30.27
C PRO A 750 -15.88 -48.52 -30.86
N ALA A 751 -16.14 -47.75 -31.92
CA ALA A 751 -17.45 -47.70 -32.58
C ALA A 751 -17.79 -48.99 -33.35
N THR A 752 -16.78 -49.66 -33.92
CA THR A 752 -16.92 -50.91 -34.69
C THR A 752 -16.44 -52.14 -33.90
N LEU A 753 -15.74 -51.92 -32.77
CA LEU A 753 -15.01 -52.92 -31.99
C LEU A 753 -14.00 -53.72 -32.83
N THR A 754 -13.24 -53.04 -33.68
CA THR A 754 -12.26 -53.63 -34.60
C THR A 754 -10.85 -53.12 -34.34
N CYS A 755 -9.85 -54.00 -34.43
CA CYS A 755 -8.44 -53.65 -34.40
C CYS A 755 -7.94 -53.31 -35.81
N SER A 756 -6.88 -52.49 -35.92
CA SER A 756 -6.22 -52.14 -37.19
C SER A 756 -4.73 -51.89 -36.96
N ASN A 757 -3.89 -52.13 -37.98
CA ASN A 757 -2.44 -51.98 -37.91
C ASN A 757 -1.77 -52.83 -36.80
N VAL A 758 -2.35 -53.99 -36.46
CA VAL A 758 -1.75 -54.93 -35.49
C VAL A 758 -0.95 -55.99 -36.26
N SER A 759 0.29 -56.27 -35.87
CA SER A 759 1.13 -57.29 -36.50
C SER A 759 0.46 -58.67 -36.50
N CYS A 760 -0.15 -59.05 -35.38
CA CYS A 760 -0.90 -60.30 -35.17
C CYS A 760 -2.12 -60.48 -36.09
N HIS A 761 -2.59 -59.42 -36.75
CA HIS A 761 -3.68 -59.45 -37.74
C HIS A 761 -3.17 -59.11 -39.16
N GLY A 762 -1.85 -59.18 -39.40
CA GLY A 762 -1.25 -58.90 -40.70
C GLY A 762 -1.45 -57.48 -41.19
N ALA A 763 -1.52 -56.51 -40.26
CA ALA A 763 -1.91 -55.11 -40.47
C ALA A 763 -3.38 -54.87 -40.89
N LEU A 764 -4.12 -55.91 -41.29
CA LEU A 764 -5.48 -55.80 -41.82
C LEU A 764 -6.52 -55.46 -40.72
N PRO A 765 -7.66 -54.85 -41.08
CA PRO A 765 -8.75 -54.59 -40.12
C PRO A 765 -9.34 -55.91 -39.60
N SER A 766 -9.41 -56.07 -38.28
CA SER A 766 -9.99 -57.27 -37.68
C SER A 766 -11.52 -57.30 -37.86
N PRO A 767 -12.13 -58.50 -37.83
CA PRO A 767 -13.55 -58.64 -37.49
C PRO A 767 -13.90 -58.02 -36.14
N ASN A 768 -15.19 -57.82 -35.89
CA ASN A 768 -15.72 -57.30 -34.62
C ASN A 768 -15.34 -58.20 -33.42
N TRP A 769 -14.76 -57.62 -32.37
CA TRP A 769 -14.26 -58.31 -31.17
C TRP A 769 -15.27 -59.22 -30.43
N ARG A 770 -16.57 -58.97 -30.57
CA ARG A 770 -17.64 -59.73 -29.89
C ARG A 770 -18.25 -60.82 -30.75
N THR A 771 -18.38 -60.59 -32.05
CA THR A 771 -19.21 -61.41 -32.96
C THR A 771 -18.46 -61.99 -34.16
N GLY A 772 -17.25 -61.51 -34.43
CA GLY A 772 -16.42 -61.96 -35.54
C GLY A 772 -15.36 -62.97 -35.09
N THR A 773 -14.86 -63.74 -36.06
CA THR A 773 -13.75 -64.69 -35.90
C THR A 773 -12.85 -64.64 -37.11
N LEU A 774 -11.54 -64.77 -36.90
CA LEU A 774 -10.57 -65.08 -37.96
C LEU A 774 -10.32 -66.60 -37.98
N ASP A 775 -10.30 -67.18 -39.17
CA ASP A 775 -9.97 -68.59 -39.38
C ASP A 775 -8.52 -68.74 -39.85
N SER A 776 -7.63 -68.91 -38.88
CA SER A 776 -6.21 -69.21 -39.09
C SER A 776 -5.93 -70.69 -39.38
N ALA A 777 -6.93 -71.57 -39.30
CA ALA A 777 -6.77 -72.98 -39.65
C ALA A 777 -7.01 -73.24 -41.16
N GLY A 778 -7.65 -72.30 -41.85
CA GLY A 778 -8.02 -72.41 -43.26
C GLY A 778 -9.27 -73.25 -43.52
N THR A 779 -10.07 -73.57 -42.48
CA THR A 779 -11.28 -74.39 -42.64
C THR A 779 -12.37 -73.73 -43.47
N SER A 780 -12.30 -72.40 -43.64
CA SER A 780 -13.15 -71.54 -44.45
C SER A 780 -12.59 -71.28 -45.87
N GLY A 781 -11.54 -72.01 -46.26
CA GLY A 781 -10.85 -71.83 -47.54
C GLY A 781 -9.99 -70.56 -47.62
N ASP A 782 -9.72 -70.14 -48.86
CA ASP A 782 -8.84 -69.01 -49.23
C ASP A 782 -9.06 -67.72 -48.43
N ALA A 783 -10.33 -67.43 -48.07
CA ALA A 783 -10.72 -66.23 -47.33
C ALA A 783 -10.11 -66.16 -45.92
N GLY A 784 -9.90 -67.30 -45.24
CA GLY A 784 -9.27 -67.34 -43.91
C GLY A 784 -7.82 -66.87 -43.97
N CYS A 785 -7.04 -67.41 -44.92
CA CYS A 785 -5.65 -67.02 -45.14
C CYS A 785 -5.52 -65.55 -45.56
N ARG A 786 -6.35 -65.08 -46.51
CA ARG A 786 -6.28 -63.70 -47.00
C ARG A 786 -6.81 -62.64 -46.02
N ALA A 787 -7.47 -63.04 -44.94
CA ALA A 787 -7.83 -62.13 -43.85
C ALA A 787 -6.61 -61.70 -42.99
N CYS A 788 -5.47 -62.38 -43.10
CA CYS A 788 -4.20 -62.01 -42.47
C CYS A 788 -3.04 -61.82 -43.47
N HIS A 789 -3.08 -62.43 -44.66
CA HIS A 789 -1.94 -62.42 -45.60
C HIS A 789 -2.24 -61.69 -46.91
N SER A 790 -1.50 -60.62 -47.18
CA SER A 790 -1.49 -59.91 -48.47
C SER A 790 -0.35 -60.38 -49.40
N ARG A 791 -0.56 -60.28 -50.73
CA ARG A 791 0.53 -60.46 -51.70
C ARG A 791 1.50 -59.29 -51.62
N GLY A 792 2.79 -59.58 -51.48
CA GLY A 792 3.84 -58.59 -51.42
C GLY A 792 4.40 -58.13 -52.77
N THR A 793 5.06 -56.98 -52.74
CA THR A 793 5.92 -56.45 -53.82
C THR A 793 7.41 -56.69 -53.56
N ALA A 794 7.77 -57.03 -52.32
CA ALA A 794 9.08 -57.49 -51.87
C ALA A 794 8.90 -58.37 -50.62
N LEU A 795 9.97 -59.03 -50.17
CA LEU A 795 9.93 -59.82 -48.93
C LEU A 795 9.58 -58.93 -47.73
N GLY A 796 8.52 -59.27 -47.01
CA GLY A 796 8.06 -58.53 -45.84
C GLY A 796 7.42 -57.17 -46.12
N VAL A 797 6.95 -56.93 -47.36
CA VAL A 797 6.22 -55.73 -47.79
C VAL A 797 4.87 -56.17 -48.38
N PRO A 798 3.72 -55.56 -48.04
CA PRO A 798 3.54 -54.44 -47.11
C PRO A 798 3.81 -54.82 -45.64
N GLU A 799 3.60 -56.08 -45.26
CA GLU A 799 3.83 -56.57 -43.90
C GLU A 799 4.77 -57.80 -43.89
N SER A 800 5.41 -58.06 -42.76
CA SER A 800 6.36 -59.15 -42.49
C SER A 800 5.84 -60.53 -42.88
N ASN A 801 4.54 -60.77 -42.76
CA ASN A 801 3.87 -62.02 -43.13
C ASN A 801 3.37 -62.07 -44.60
N SER A 802 3.70 -61.08 -45.44
CA SER A 802 3.21 -60.99 -46.82
C SER A 802 3.92 -61.97 -47.75
N TYR A 803 3.16 -62.74 -48.54
CA TYR A 803 3.70 -63.72 -49.47
C TYR A 803 4.23 -63.05 -50.74
N TYR A 804 5.49 -63.30 -51.07
CA TYR A 804 6.19 -62.65 -52.20
C TYR A 804 6.92 -63.65 -53.12
N SER A 805 7.50 -64.71 -52.58
CA SER A 805 8.29 -65.71 -53.31
C SER A 805 7.43 -66.66 -54.17
N GLY A 806 8.09 -67.52 -54.97
CA GLY A 806 7.44 -68.55 -55.77
C GLY A 806 6.51 -67.97 -56.85
N GLN A 807 5.56 -68.78 -57.32
CA GLN A 807 4.62 -68.40 -58.38
C GLN A 807 3.22 -67.98 -57.85
N HIS A 808 3.12 -67.50 -56.59
CA HIS A 808 1.86 -67.11 -55.97
C HIS A 808 1.02 -66.14 -56.81
N GLY A 809 1.67 -65.19 -57.51
CA GLY A 809 0.97 -64.24 -58.38
C GLY A 809 0.25 -64.87 -59.58
N LYS A 810 0.73 -66.01 -60.08
CA LYS A 810 0.07 -66.79 -61.14
C LYS A 810 -1.02 -67.69 -60.56
N HIS A 811 -0.72 -68.37 -59.45
CA HIS A 811 -1.60 -69.40 -58.88
C HIS A 811 -2.86 -68.80 -58.25
N LEU A 812 -2.71 -67.70 -57.52
CA LEU A 812 -3.81 -66.95 -56.90
C LEU A 812 -4.45 -65.92 -57.86
N GLY A 813 -4.05 -65.92 -59.12
CA GLY A 813 -4.56 -65.05 -60.20
C GLY A 813 -5.44 -65.81 -61.19
N SER A 814 -6.02 -65.09 -62.16
CA SER A 814 -7.01 -65.63 -63.11
C SER A 814 -6.48 -66.66 -64.11
N GLU A 815 -5.18 -66.93 -64.16
CA GLU A 815 -4.58 -68.00 -64.97
C GLU A 815 -4.85 -69.41 -64.40
N VAL A 816 -5.03 -69.52 -63.07
CA VAL A 816 -5.08 -70.81 -62.36
C VAL A 816 -6.21 -70.83 -61.33
N ALA A 817 -6.47 -69.70 -60.65
CA ALA A 817 -7.50 -69.52 -59.63
C ALA A 817 -7.46 -70.53 -58.46
N ALA A 818 -6.25 -70.98 -58.09
CA ALA A 818 -6.04 -71.81 -56.91
C ALA A 818 -6.24 -71.02 -55.61
N GLN A 819 -6.63 -71.72 -54.55
CA GLN A 819 -6.77 -71.20 -53.19
C GLN A 819 -5.51 -71.49 -52.38
N CYS A 820 -5.23 -70.69 -51.34
CA CYS A 820 -4.15 -70.99 -50.40
C CYS A 820 -4.25 -72.42 -49.82
N THR A 821 -5.47 -72.89 -49.55
CA THR A 821 -5.77 -74.20 -48.96
C THR A 821 -5.62 -75.40 -49.90
N ASP A 822 -5.47 -75.18 -51.21
CA ASP A 822 -5.21 -76.28 -52.15
C ASP A 822 -3.77 -76.81 -52.01
N CYS A 823 -2.85 -75.93 -51.58
CA CYS A 823 -1.42 -76.17 -51.47
C CYS A 823 -0.88 -76.10 -50.03
N HIS A 824 -1.57 -75.44 -49.09
CA HIS A 824 -1.10 -75.23 -47.71
C HIS A 824 -2.12 -75.73 -46.68
N GLY A 825 -1.64 -76.35 -45.60
CA GLY A 825 -2.46 -76.84 -44.50
C GLY A 825 -1.83 -76.56 -43.14
N MET A 826 -2.52 -75.79 -42.29
CA MET A 826 -2.03 -75.46 -40.94
C MET A 826 -2.20 -76.61 -39.93
N ALA A 827 -3.05 -77.60 -40.24
CA ALA A 827 -3.22 -78.82 -39.46
C ALA A 827 -2.19 -79.91 -39.77
N ASN A 828 -1.18 -79.63 -40.60
CA ASN A 828 -0.31 -80.66 -41.19
C ASN A 828 0.77 -81.25 -40.25
N GLY A 829 0.91 -80.69 -39.04
CA GLY A 829 1.80 -81.17 -37.98
C GLY A 829 3.30 -80.91 -38.18
N THR A 830 3.72 -79.97 -39.03
CA THR A 830 5.13 -79.52 -39.06
C THR A 830 5.46 -78.56 -37.93
N PRO A 831 6.75 -78.42 -37.58
CA PRO A 831 7.22 -77.34 -36.71
C PRO A 831 6.77 -75.96 -37.20
N GLY A 832 6.92 -75.64 -38.49
CA GLY A 832 6.48 -74.34 -39.04
C GLY A 832 4.96 -74.10 -38.97
N ALA A 833 4.14 -75.13 -39.13
CA ALA A 833 2.68 -74.99 -38.97
C ALA A 833 2.27 -74.82 -37.50
N LEU A 834 2.91 -75.54 -36.57
CA LEU A 834 2.66 -75.44 -35.12
C LEU A 834 3.22 -74.15 -34.51
N ALA A 835 4.28 -73.57 -35.08
CA ALA A 835 4.93 -72.36 -34.59
C ALA A 835 4.24 -71.04 -35.03
N HIS A 836 3.22 -71.07 -35.88
CA HIS A 836 2.64 -69.90 -36.58
C HIS A 836 2.17 -68.71 -35.70
N PHE A 837 2.12 -68.85 -34.37
CA PHE A 837 1.81 -67.77 -33.44
C PHE A 837 2.85 -67.56 -32.32
N THR A 838 4.08 -68.09 -32.44
CA THR A 838 5.06 -68.05 -31.32
C THR A 838 5.96 -66.83 -31.27
N HIS A 839 6.08 -66.03 -32.36
CA HIS A 839 7.05 -64.93 -32.46
C HIS A 839 6.45 -63.58 -32.92
N LEU A 840 5.14 -63.41 -32.74
CA LEU A 840 4.32 -62.24 -33.12
C LEU A 840 4.80 -60.87 -32.61
N ASN A 841 5.67 -60.89 -31.59
CA ASN A 841 6.32 -59.73 -31.00
C ASN A 841 7.64 -59.35 -31.72
N THR A 842 7.94 -59.96 -32.86
CA THR A 842 9.15 -59.74 -33.66
C THR A 842 8.84 -59.68 -35.16
N PRO A 843 9.69 -59.06 -36.01
CA PRO A 843 9.57 -59.14 -37.47
C PRO A 843 10.08 -60.46 -38.08
N ALA A 844 10.44 -61.47 -37.28
CA ALA A 844 11.04 -62.72 -37.74
C ALA A 844 9.96 -63.78 -38.00
N MET A 845 10.01 -64.41 -39.17
CA MET A 845 9.05 -65.45 -39.55
C MET A 845 9.24 -66.72 -38.71
N GLU A 846 8.11 -67.30 -38.28
CA GLU A 846 8.01 -68.38 -37.29
C GLU A 846 8.60 -69.73 -37.75
N GLY A 847 8.89 -69.87 -39.04
CA GLY A 847 9.50 -71.04 -39.65
C GLY A 847 9.63 -70.88 -41.16
N PRO A 848 10.21 -71.85 -41.88
CA PRO A 848 10.21 -71.84 -43.33
C PRO A 848 8.78 -72.05 -43.84
N ALA A 849 8.24 -71.10 -44.62
CA ALA A 849 6.85 -71.19 -45.10
C ALA A 849 6.50 -72.51 -45.82
N GLY A 850 7.49 -73.15 -46.44
CA GLY A 850 7.37 -74.48 -47.06
C GLY A 850 6.95 -75.62 -46.12
N ASP A 851 7.14 -75.48 -44.80
CA ASP A 851 6.64 -76.44 -43.80
C ASP A 851 5.11 -76.54 -43.81
N THR A 852 4.40 -75.53 -44.30
CA THR A 852 2.94 -75.55 -44.40
C THR A 852 2.42 -76.28 -45.65
N ILE A 853 3.29 -76.64 -46.61
CA ILE A 853 2.87 -77.21 -47.89
C ILE A 853 2.28 -78.61 -47.70
N GLN A 854 1.05 -78.78 -48.19
CA GLN A 854 0.25 -80.00 -48.11
C GLN A 854 -0.77 -80.01 -49.28
N TYR A 855 -0.33 -80.44 -50.47
CA TYR A 855 -1.19 -80.44 -51.66
C TYR A 855 -2.35 -81.45 -51.52
N LEU A 856 -3.60 -80.95 -51.55
CA LEU A 856 -4.83 -81.74 -51.35
C LEU A 856 -4.75 -82.73 -50.17
N GLY A 857 -4.19 -82.29 -49.04
CA GLY A 857 -4.03 -83.12 -47.84
C GLY A 857 -2.76 -83.99 -47.81
N SER A 858 -1.98 -84.08 -48.90
CA SER A 858 -0.76 -84.88 -48.96
C SER A 858 0.52 -84.06 -48.74
N ARG A 859 1.35 -84.50 -47.77
CA ARG A 859 2.68 -83.94 -47.49
C ARG A 859 3.84 -84.61 -48.25
N SER A 860 3.64 -85.79 -48.85
CA SER A 860 4.70 -86.51 -49.58
C SER A 860 5.12 -85.86 -50.90
N VAL A 861 4.50 -84.73 -51.23
CA VAL A 861 4.58 -84.05 -52.52
C VAL A 861 5.60 -82.90 -52.51
N TYR A 862 6.12 -82.48 -51.34
CA TYR A 862 7.10 -81.38 -51.23
C TYR A 862 8.45 -81.86 -50.69
N ASN A 863 9.52 -81.55 -51.41
CA ASN A 863 10.89 -81.80 -50.98
C ASN A 863 11.50 -80.50 -50.42
N ALA A 864 11.53 -80.35 -49.10
CA ALA A 864 12.02 -79.14 -48.43
C ALA A 864 13.52 -78.85 -48.67
N ALA A 865 14.36 -79.87 -48.90
CA ALA A 865 15.79 -79.69 -49.15
C ALA A 865 16.05 -79.02 -50.52
N ASN A 866 15.31 -79.45 -51.54
CA ASN A 866 15.44 -78.92 -52.91
C ASN A 866 14.43 -77.80 -53.22
N ARG A 867 13.41 -77.60 -52.35
CA ARG A 867 12.25 -76.71 -52.53
C ARG A 867 11.40 -77.03 -53.76
N THR A 868 11.33 -78.30 -54.16
CA THR A 868 10.57 -78.75 -55.35
C THR A 868 9.31 -79.55 -54.98
N CYS A 869 8.31 -79.51 -55.86
CA CYS A 869 7.05 -80.26 -55.69
C CYS A 869 6.98 -81.43 -56.68
N THR A 870 6.85 -82.67 -56.18
CA THR A 870 6.79 -83.91 -56.97
C THR A 870 5.39 -84.19 -57.53
N LEU A 871 4.83 -83.22 -58.27
CA LEU A 871 3.48 -83.28 -58.84
C LEU A 871 3.41 -82.83 -60.31
N THR A 872 2.27 -83.12 -60.93
CA THR A 872 1.84 -82.52 -62.20
C THR A 872 0.47 -81.89 -61.98
N CYS A 873 0.32 -80.60 -62.27
CA CYS A 873 -0.93 -79.84 -62.13
C CYS A 873 -1.13 -78.93 -63.34
N HIS A 874 -2.38 -78.76 -63.77
CA HIS A 874 -2.76 -77.94 -64.95
C HIS A 874 -1.97 -78.29 -66.24
N GLY A 875 -1.55 -79.56 -66.39
CA GLY A 875 -0.73 -80.05 -67.52
C GLY A 875 0.78 -79.86 -67.36
N GLU A 876 1.24 -79.13 -66.34
CA GLU A 876 2.64 -78.77 -66.13
C GLU A 876 3.31 -79.67 -65.07
N ASN A 877 4.50 -80.18 -65.34
CA ASN A 877 5.31 -80.91 -64.37
C ASN A 877 6.05 -79.93 -63.42
N HIS A 878 5.93 -80.13 -62.11
CA HIS A 878 6.47 -79.20 -61.10
C HIS A 878 7.78 -79.68 -60.45
N ASN A 879 8.22 -80.91 -60.74
CA ASN A 879 9.36 -81.59 -60.09
C ASN A 879 10.68 -80.81 -60.23
N ASN A 880 10.82 -80.07 -61.33
CA ASN A 880 12.03 -79.34 -61.71
C ASN A 880 11.94 -77.82 -61.43
N ARG A 881 10.94 -77.36 -60.66
CA ARG A 881 10.74 -75.95 -60.29
C ARG A 881 10.89 -75.78 -58.78
N ALA A 882 11.60 -74.73 -58.37
CA ALA A 882 11.68 -74.31 -56.97
C ALA A 882 10.51 -73.37 -56.62
N TRP A 883 10.02 -73.47 -55.38
CA TRP A 883 8.83 -72.78 -54.87
C TRP A 883 9.16 -71.94 -53.61
#